data_AF-A0A4Q1VGX8-F1
#
_entry.id   AF-A0A4Q1VGX8-F1
#
_cell.length_a   1.000
_cell.length_b   1.000
_cell.length_c   1.000
_cell.angle_alpha   90.00
_cell.angle_beta   90.00
_cell.angle_gamma   90.00
#
_symmetry.space_group_name_H-M   'P 1'
#
loop_
_entity.id
_entity.type
_entity.pdbx_description
1 polymer ?
#
loop_
_entity_poly.entity_id
_entity_poly.type
_entity_poly.pdbx_seq_one_letter_code
_entity_poly.pdbx_strand_id
1 'polypeptide(L)'
;MKNPDVAAASMNPLDHYIRFGKSEGRSPRRAPGTNAGAIQRPDTYVPRSSERPPAALKARLIAFYLPQFHPIPENDAFWGKGFTEWTNVTRAAPQFDDHYQPRRPADLGFYDLRVKDIQKEQIEIAVQYGVSGFCFHFYWFNGKRVLEMPITQFIENDAHELGFCINWANEPWSRRWDGRDQEVLIAQSHSPEDDLAFIEYVSRYFRDRRYIRIGGKPLLMIYRPGLFPSATETAQRWRAYCREAGIGEIFLAYPQSFDKDDPAEFGFDAAVEFPPNLGKLREISGRIPTLKSGFRGKIFDWTELLNRSRAYPQAPYTLFRGLCPSWDNTARRMEAAHILMNASPSRYAEWLANAVADTCDRFADFDSRLIFVNAWNEWAEGAYLEPDARYGYAYLQETRNVLSAPSAAGKFPTGASWRVLFVSHDAALGGAQASLIDIVQWLQSHTELEIKVLCLAGGERLEQFRRIVDTALLDDLVSPTETTATKLARIADWYGGRPDLIYCNSLATGRVHALLGELDIPILTHARELATSVARYAKDDMEDVVSHTRRFVACSPSVRDYLVAEHKVETNAIDVIPSAVPQPGADPGQTEIQRLERRRLAGWPVDKTIVLGSGLAMPFRKGADLFIEVARILRARGVEDYHFYWLGSFPERERDEVLGTWSQHLDRMRADGLDEKVTFLGDVDDVRGYLRAADLFLLTSREEPFGRVMLEAAFAELPVICFAGSGGAPDFVEDDAGIIVERADPAAMADATLKLIRNQPLRTTLGKQASAKARRHFSTDRVFPRLLSTMRKVAGQPPAVPIIVPN
;
A
#
# COMPACT_ATOMS: atom_id res chain seq x y z
N MET A 1 61.34 25.09 -4.20
CA MET A 1 60.23 24.30 -3.61
C MET A 1 59.47 25.21 -2.65
N LYS A 2 58.13 25.19 -2.64
CA LYS A 2 57.30 26.21 -1.96
C LYS A 2 57.18 26.07 -0.42
N ASN A 3 57.69 25.02 0.20
CA ASN A 3 57.74 24.86 1.67
C ASN A 3 59.06 24.14 2.07
N PRO A 4 60.18 24.87 2.20
CA PRO A 4 61.50 24.29 2.44
C PRO A 4 61.65 23.64 3.84
N ASP A 5 60.85 24.10 4.80
CA ASP A 5 60.77 23.55 6.16
C ASP A 5 60.19 22.13 6.19
N VAL A 6 59.12 21.87 5.41
CA VAL A 6 58.53 20.53 5.28
C VAL A 6 59.53 19.54 4.67
N ALA A 7 60.32 20.00 3.70
CA ALA A 7 61.37 19.18 3.07
C ALA A 7 62.55 18.93 4.03
N ALA A 8 62.93 19.93 4.84
CA ALA A 8 63.99 19.80 5.82
C ALA A 8 63.59 18.88 7.00
N ALA A 9 62.30 18.82 7.36
CA ALA A 9 61.81 17.99 8.46
C ALA A 9 61.91 16.47 8.19
N SER A 10 62.13 16.03 6.94
CA SER A 10 62.15 14.61 6.55
C SER A 10 60.95 13.80 7.06
N MET A 11 59.81 14.48 7.24
CA MET A 11 58.54 13.92 7.70
C MET A 11 57.54 13.83 6.55
N ASN A 12 56.53 12.96 6.69
CA ASN A 12 55.40 12.96 5.75
C ASN A 12 54.74 14.37 5.75
N PRO A 13 54.55 15.00 4.57
CA PRO A 13 54.01 16.36 4.48
C PRO A 13 52.62 16.55 5.12
N LEU A 14 51.78 15.50 5.14
CA LEU A 14 50.47 15.54 5.78
C LEU A 14 50.60 15.55 7.31
N ASP A 15 51.49 14.73 7.88
CA ASP A 15 51.76 14.72 9.32
C ASP A 15 52.38 16.03 9.78
N HIS A 16 53.32 16.59 9.01
CA HIS A 16 53.89 17.90 9.30
C HIS A 16 52.81 19.00 9.29
N TYR A 17 51.88 18.94 8.34
CA TYR A 17 50.76 19.88 8.27
C TYR A 17 49.81 19.74 9.46
N ILE A 18 49.45 18.52 9.86
CA ILE A 18 48.52 18.29 10.99
C ILE A 18 49.14 18.76 12.30
N ARG A 19 50.43 18.48 12.52
CA ARG A 19 51.11 18.78 13.79
C ARG A 19 51.53 20.25 13.93
N PHE A 20 51.96 20.88 12.84
CA PHE A 20 52.51 22.24 12.90
C PHE A 20 51.75 23.19 11.98
N GLY A 21 51.57 22.82 10.71
CA GLY A 21 51.01 23.71 9.68
C GLY A 21 49.59 24.23 9.95
N LYS A 22 48.71 23.42 10.57
CA LYS A 22 47.35 23.82 10.93
C LYS A 22 47.33 24.90 12.01
N SER A 23 48.21 24.78 13.01
CA SER A 23 48.32 25.77 14.09
C SER A 23 48.93 27.09 13.62
N GLU A 24 49.80 27.02 12.61
CA GLU A 24 50.42 28.18 11.95
C GLU A 24 49.51 28.82 10.88
N GLY A 25 48.26 28.36 10.75
CA GLY A 25 47.28 28.91 9.82
C GLY A 25 47.55 28.60 8.34
N ARG A 26 48.43 27.63 8.04
CA ARG A 26 48.69 27.24 6.65
C ARG A 26 47.44 26.57 6.08
N SER A 27 47.14 26.82 4.82
CA SER A 27 46.00 26.19 4.13
C SER A 27 46.46 25.04 3.25
N PRO A 28 45.79 23.87 3.27
CA PRO A 28 46.17 22.75 2.43
C PRO A 28 45.77 23.09 0.98
N ARG A 29 46.71 22.98 0.04
CA ARG A 29 46.40 23.11 -1.39
C ARG A 29 45.78 21.82 -1.91
N ARG A 30 44.69 21.94 -2.66
CA ARG A 30 44.07 20.83 -3.40
C ARG A 30 45.08 20.24 -4.40
N ALA A 31 45.18 18.91 -4.43
CA ALA A 31 45.88 18.22 -5.49
C ALA A 31 45.16 18.46 -6.82
N PRO A 32 45.86 18.87 -7.90
CA PRO A 32 45.26 19.01 -9.22
C PRO A 32 44.69 17.65 -9.65
N GLY A 33 43.39 17.59 -9.94
CA GLY A 33 42.69 16.35 -10.34
C GLY A 33 41.73 15.76 -9.31
N THR A 34 41.58 16.35 -8.12
CA THR A 34 40.55 15.95 -7.15
C THR A 34 39.36 16.92 -7.18
N ASN A 35 38.33 16.59 -7.95
CA ASN A 35 37.02 17.22 -7.85
C ASN A 35 36.33 16.79 -6.55
N ALA A 36 36.70 17.40 -5.43
CA ALA A 36 35.82 17.48 -4.28
C ALA A 36 34.82 18.64 -4.51
N GLY A 37 33.94 18.47 -5.49
CA GLY A 37 32.60 19.05 -5.40
C GLY A 37 31.82 18.28 -4.33
N ALA A 38 30.74 18.85 -3.79
CA ALA A 38 29.76 18.06 -3.04
C ALA A 38 29.50 16.76 -3.83
N ILE A 39 29.59 15.60 -3.17
CA ILE A 39 29.23 14.33 -3.83
C ILE A 39 27.80 14.52 -4.31
N GLN A 40 27.64 14.73 -5.62
CA GLN A 40 26.33 14.83 -6.25
C GLN A 40 25.75 13.43 -6.17
N ARG A 41 24.97 13.18 -5.13
CA ARG A 41 24.25 11.93 -4.96
C ARG A 41 23.15 11.91 -6.04
N PRO A 42 22.90 10.77 -6.70
CA PRO A 42 21.79 10.66 -7.64
C PRO A 42 20.47 11.05 -6.97
N ASP A 43 19.51 11.61 -7.72
CA ASP A 43 18.16 11.92 -7.20
C ASP A 43 17.44 10.68 -6.63
N THR A 44 17.88 9.49 -7.00
CA THR A 44 17.37 8.20 -6.52
C THR A 44 17.96 7.74 -5.18
N TYR A 45 18.94 8.45 -4.63
CA TYR A 45 19.63 8.08 -3.40
C TYR A 45 18.81 8.50 -2.16
N VAL A 46 18.58 7.56 -1.25
CA VAL A 46 17.94 7.83 0.06
C VAL A 46 18.96 7.67 1.18
N PRO A 47 19.18 8.69 2.05
CA PRO A 47 20.07 8.54 3.20
C PRO A 47 19.46 7.64 4.29
N ARG A 48 20.31 7.12 5.19
CA ARG A 48 19.84 6.40 6.38
C ARG A 48 18.87 7.27 7.18
N SER A 49 17.72 6.71 7.52
CA SER A 49 16.73 7.38 8.35
C SER A 49 17.19 7.43 9.82
N SER A 50 16.76 8.45 10.55
CA SER A 50 16.90 8.50 12.02
C SER A 50 15.67 7.94 12.74
N GLU A 51 14.67 7.46 11.99
CA GLU A 51 13.46 6.90 12.56
C GLU A 51 13.72 5.60 13.33
N ARG A 52 12.97 5.42 14.43
CA ARG A 52 12.95 4.18 15.22
C ARG A 52 12.31 3.02 14.44
N PRO A 53 12.58 1.75 14.78
CA PRO A 53 11.90 0.60 14.20
C PRO A 53 10.37 0.74 14.18
N PRO A 54 9.65 0.17 13.19
CA PRO A 54 8.19 0.26 13.15
C PRO A 54 7.57 -0.34 14.41
N ALA A 55 6.56 0.33 14.97
CA ALA A 55 5.89 -0.14 16.19
C ALA A 55 5.07 -1.43 15.96
N ALA A 56 4.56 -1.62 14.75
CA ALA A 56 3.85 -2.82 14.33
C ALA A 56 4.06 -3.06 12.83
N LEU A 57 3.95 -4.33 12.42
CA LEU A 57 4.08 -4.75 11.02
C LEU A 57 2.79 -5.44 10.56
N LYS A 58 2.46 -5.31 9.27
CA LYS A 58 1.30 -5.99 8.64
C LYS A 58 1.58 -7.48 8.41
N ALA A 59 2.83 -7.79 8.05
CA ALA A 59 3.37 -9.11 7.75
C ALA A 59 4.86 -9.16 8.15
N ARG A 60 5.40 -10.36 8.26
CA ARG A 60 6.79 -10.63 8.64
C ARG A 60 7.64 -10.86 7.39
N LEU A 61 8.54 -9.94 7.08
CA LEU A 61 9.48 -10.10 5.97
C LEU A 61 10.74 -10.83 6.44
N ILE A 62 11.04 -11.97 5.81
CA ILE A 62 12.22 -12.79 6.07
C ILE A 62 13.18 -12.68 4.88
N ALA A 63 14.40 -12.22 5.12
CA ALA A 63 15.41 -12.10 4.07
C ALA A 63 16.35 -13.30 4.10
N PHE A 64 16.60 -13.95 2.96
CA PHE A 64 17.66 -14.95 2.91
C PHE A 64 19.02 -14.30 3.19
N TYR A 65 19.91 -15.01 3.85
CA TYR A 65 21.20 -14.49 4.29
C TYR A 65 22.32 -15.39 3.77
N LEU A 66 23.21 -14.81 2.97
CA LEU A 66 24.38 -15.48 2.41
C LEU A 66 25.57 -15.33 3.38
N PRO A 67 26.11 -16.44 3.93
CA PRO A 67 27.19 -16.37 4.91
C PRO A 67 28.59 -16.20 4.28
N GLN A 68 28.73 -16.10 2.96
CA GLN A 68 30.02 -16.22 2.24
C GLN A 68 30.92 -14.97 2.26
N PHE A 69 30.52 -13.85 2.87
CA PHE A 69 31.32 -12.61 2.90
C PHE A 69 32.46 -12.63 3.94
N HIS A 70 33.19 -13.75 4.01
CA HIS A 70 34.43 -13.91 4.76
C HIS A 70 35.26 -15.05 4.16
N PRO A 71 36.61 -15.00 4.24
CA PRO A 71 37.45 -16.06 3.73
C PRO A 71 37.34 -17.33 4.59
N ILE A 72 37.35 -18.48 3.95
CA ILE A 72 37.40 -19.81 4.58
C ILE A 72 38.42 -20.70 3.85
N PRO A 73 39.02 -21.70 4.51
CA PRO A 73 40.03 -22.57 3.90
C PRO A 73 39.57 -23.24 2.60
N GLU A 74 38.32 -23.68 2.53
CA GLU A 74 37.73 -24.28 1.33
C GLU A 74 37.72 -23.30 0.15
N ASN A 75 37.19 -22.09 0.35
CA ASN A 75 37.14 -21.09 -0.70
C ASN A 75 38.54 -20.65 -1.13
N ASP A 76 39.47 -20.50 -0.20
CA ASP A 76 40.86 -20.17 -0.49
C ASP A 76 41.53 -21.24 -1.37
N ALA A 77 41.26 -22.52 -1.09
CA ALA A 77 41.76 -23.64 -1.88
C ALA A 77 41.14 -23.69 -3.29
N PHE A 78 39.86 -23.34 -3.42
CA PHE A 78 39.13 -23.47 -4.69
C PHE A 78 39.28 -22.25 -5.61
N TRP A 79 39.41 -21.04 -5.04
CA TRP A 79 39.26 -19.76 -5.75
C TRP A 79 40.45 -18.81 -5.55
N GLY A 80 41.39 -19.16 -4.67
CA GLY A 80 42.56 -18.36 -4.34
C GLY A 80 42.44 -17.69 -2.96
N LYS A 81 43.60 -17.44 -2.36
CA LYS A 81 43.72 -16.92 -1.00
C LYS A 81 42.96 -15.60 -0.80
N GLY A 82 42.12 -15.56 0.24
CA GLY A 82 41.33 -14.38 0.62
C GLY A 82 40.04 -14.23 -0.17
N PHE A 83 39.57 -15.27 -0.88
CA PHE A 83 38.38 -15.16 -1.70
C PHE A 83 37.13 -14.89 -0.86
N THR A 84 36.38 -13.87 -1.28
CA THR A 84 34.99 -13.60 -0.90
C THR A 84 34.22 -13.16 -2.14
N GLU A 85 32.88 -13.15 -2.08
CA GLU A 85 32.04 -12.65 -3.19
C GLU A 85 32.35 -11.20 -3.58
N TRP A 86 32.95 -10.39 -2.69
CA TRP A 86 33.44 -9.05 -3.06
C TRP A 86 34.48 -9.07 -4.19
N THR A 87 35.24 -10.15 -4.32
CA THR A 87 36.19 -10.36 -5.42
C THR A 87 35.47 -10.33 -6.78
N ASN A 88 34.29 -10.94 -6.85
CA ASN A 88 33.46 -10.98 -8.05
C ASN A 88 32.78 -9.63 -8.28
N VAL A 89 32.18 -9.06 -7.24
CA VAL A 89 31.44 -7.78 -7.29
C VAL A 89 32.34 -6.64 -7.78
N THR A 90 33.57 -6.56 -7.28
CA THR A 90 34.51 -5.48 -7.65
C THR A 90 35.07 -5.62 -9.06
N ARG A 91 35.09 -6.83 -9.63
CA ARG A 91 35.55 -7.12 -11.00
C ARG A 91 34.47 -6.93 -12.05
N ALA A 92 33.19 -6.89 -11.66
CA ALA A 92 32.07 -6.75 -12.56
C ALA A 92 32.19 -5.46 -13.39
N ALA A 93 31.94 -5.57 -14.69
CA ALA A 93 31.99 -4.43 -15.62
C ALA A 93 30.64 -4.27 -16.34
N PRO A 94 30.21 -3.03 -16.64
CA PRO A 94 29.02 -2.76 -17.44
C PRO A 94 29.04 -3.52 -18.77
N GLN A 95 27.90 -4.09 -19.16
CA GLN A 95 27.70 -4.83 -20.42
C GLN A 95 27.01 -3.98 -21.50
N PHE A 96 26.45 -2.83 -21.12
CA PHE A 96 25.82 -1.82 -21.98
C PHE A 96 25.85 -0.47 -21.24
N ASP A 97 25.50 0.62 -21.92
CA ASP A 97 25.47 1.96 -21.31
C ASP A 97 24.44 2.03 -20.17
N ASP A 98 24.77 2.77 -19.11
CA ASP A 98 23.95 2.89 -17.88
C ASP A 98 23.70 1.57 -17.12
N HIS A 99 24.35 0.46 -17.51
CA HIS A 99 24.35 -0.76 -16.73
C HIS A 99 25.13 -0.54 -15.42
N TYR A 100 24.43 -0.61 -14.29
CA TYR A 100 25.00 -0.37 -12.97
C TYR A 100 25.90 -1.51 -12.48
N GLN A 101 27.15 -1.49 -12.94
CA GLN A 101 28.25 -2.33 -12.49
C GLN A 101 29.57 -1.53 -12.45
N PRO A 102 30.51 -1.84 -11.54
CA PRO A 102 30.30 -2.70 -10.38
C PRO A 102 29.35 -2.02 -9.38
N ARG A 103 28.47 -2.82 -8.75
CA ARG A 103 27.65 -2.35 -7.63
C ARG A 103 28.53 -2.14 -6.41
N ARG A 104 28.33 -1.03 -5.69
CA ARG A 104 29.17 -0.65 -4.55
C ARG A 104 28.33 -0.53 -3.28
N PRO A 105 28.75 -1.14 -2.16
CA PRO A 105 28.09 -0.95 -0.88
C PRO A 105 28.17 0.52 -0.43
N ALA A 106 27.17 0.96 0.33
CA ALA A 106 27.17 2.26 0.99
C ALA A 106 27.88 2.17 2.36
N ASP A 107 27.12 2.34 3.45
CA ASP A 107 27.66 2.60 4.79
C ASP A 107 28.42 1.41 5.39
N LEU A 108 28.02 0.18 5.07
CA LEU A 108 28.67 -1.05 5.56
C LEU A 108 30.02 -1.35 4.86
N GLY A 109 30.27 -0.73 3.71
CA GLY A 109 31.47 -0.99 2.90
C GLY A 109 31.62 -2.45 2.44
N PHE A 110 32.81 -2.78 1.93
CA PHE A 110 33.17 -4.15 1.54
C PHE A 110 33.58 -4.94 2.80
N TYR A 111 32.58 -5.33 3.59
CA TYR A 111 32.76 -5.86 4.94
C TYR A 111 33.29 -7.32 4.98
N ASP A 112 33.73 -7.75 6.16
CA ASP A 112 34.11 -9.13 6.47
C ASP A 112 33.25 -9.64 7.64
N LEU A 113 32.49 -10.73 7.42
CA LEU A 113 31.57 -11.27 8.43
C LEU A 113 32.24 -11.85 9.68
N ARG A 114 33.57 -11.97 9.73
CA ARG A 114 34.28 -12.29 10.98
C ARG A 114 34.19 -11.13 11.99
N VAL A 115 33.95 -9.90 11.51
CA VAL A 115 33.83 -8.70 12.33
C VAL A 115 32.42 -8.62 12.92
N LYS A 116 32.28 -8.91 14.21
CA LYS A 116 30.99 -8.95 14.92
C LYS A 116 30.19 -7.64 14.81
N ASP A 117 30.86 -6.50 14.81
CA ASP A 117 30.21 -5.19 14.69
C ASP A 117 29.49 -4.99 13.35
N ILE A 118 29.96 -5.63 12.27
CA ILE A 118 29.26 -5.60 10.97
C ILE A 118 27.93 -6.32 11.07
N GLN A 119 27.92 -7.53 11.66
CA GLN A 119 26.69 -8.29 11.82
C GLN A 119 25.71 -7.55 12.75
N LYS A 120 26.22 -6.93 13.82
CA LYS A 120 25.42 -6.07 14.69
C LYS A 120 24.78 -4.92 13.89
N GLU A 121 25.53 -4.22 13.06
CA GLU A 121 24.99 -3.12 12.26
C GLU A 121 23.97 -3.62 11.21
N GLN A 122 24.22 -4.77 10.58
CA GLN A 122 23.25 -5.41 9.68
C GLN A 122 21.92 -5.69 10.39
N ILE A 123 21.98 -6.22 11.61
CA ILE A 123 20.80 -6.50 12.44
C ILE A 123 20.07 -5.20 12.80
N GLU A 124 20.81 -4.17 13.23
CA GLU A 124 20.23 -2.88 13.58
C GLU A 124 19.51 -2.24 12.38
N ILE A 125 20.11 -2.28 11.20
CA ILE A 125 19.48 -1.79 9.97
C ILE A 125 18.25 -2.63 9.63
N ALA A 126 18.35 -3.97 9.65
CA ALA A 126 17.24 -4.87 9.35
C ALA A 126 16.02 -4.58 10.24
N VAL A 127 16.23 -4.50 11.56
CA VAL A 127 15.19 -4.18 12.54
C VAL A 127 14.63 -2.78 12.32
N GLN A 128 15.50 -1.79 12.08
CA GLN A 128 15.10 -0.40 11.84
C GLN A 128 14.13 -0.28 10.66
N TYR A 129 14.26 -1.11 9.64
CA TYR A 129 13.44 -1.05 8.43
C TYR A 129 12.34 -2.12 8.34
N GLY A 130 12.08 -2.83 9.45
CA GLY A 130 10.95 -3.77 9.56
C GLY A 130 11.21 -5.17 9.00
N VAL A 131 12.46 -5.53 8.70
CA VAL A 131 12.82 -6.92 8.42
C VAL A 131 12.67 -7.72 9.71
N SER A 132 11.87 -8.79 9.66
CA SER A 132 11.49 -9.56 10.84
C SER A 132 12.44 -10.73 11.14
N GLY A 133 13.26 -11.13 10.17
CA GLY A 133 14.28 -12.12 10.40
C GLY A 133 15.14 -12.49 9.20
N PHE A 134 16.15 -13.30 9.46
CA PHE A 134 17.05 -13.84 8.44
C PHE A 134 16.88 -15.35 8.25
N CYS A 135 16.78 -15.78 7.00
CA CYS A 135 16.81 -17.20 6.62
C CYS A 135 18.23 -17.55 6.17
N PHE A 136 19.04 -18.13 7.05
CA PHE A 136 20.44 -18.43 6.76
C PHE A 136 20.54 -19.60 5.78
N HIS A 137 21.27 -19.39 4.68
CA HIS A 137 21.77 -20.51 3.90
C HIS A 137 22.73 -21.32 4.76
N PHE A 138 22.40 -22.59 4.97
CA PHE A 138 23.14 -23.48 5.85
C PHE A 138 23.81 -24.58 5.04
N TYR A 139 25.11 -24.76 5.25
CA TYR A 139 25.95 -25.68 4.48
C TYR A 139 26.49 -26.78 5.38
N TRP A 140 25.85 -27.93 5.28
CA TRP A 140 26.19 -29.14 6.02
C TRP A 140 26.29 -30.29 5.01
N PHE A 141 27.42 -31.00 5.03
CA PHE A 141 27.79 -32.04 4.08
C PHE A 141 28.24 -33.31 4.80
N ASN A 142 27.29 -34.20 5.10
CA ASN A 142 27.54 -35.48 5.76
C ASN A 142 28.43 -35.33 7.02
N GLY A 143 28.08 -34.37 7.88
CA GLY A 143 28.80 -34.02 9.12
C GLY A 143 29.82 -32.88 8.99
N LYS A 144 30.27 -32.56 7.78
CA LYS A 144 31.16 -31.41 7.53
C LYS A 144 30.36 -30.10 7.45
N ARG A 145 30.75 -29.10 8.24
CA ARG A 145 30.08 -27.79 8.30
C ARG A 145 30.94 -26.74 7.66
N VAL A 146 30.35 -25.94 6.79
CA VAL A 146 31.05 -24.89 6.05
C VAL A 146 30.25 -23.60 6.20
N LEU A 147 30.91 -22.45 6.30
CA LEU A 147 30.27 -21.13 6.49
C LEU A 147 29.30 -21.03 7.70
N GLU A 148 29.43 -21.88 8.72
CA GLU A 148 28.53 -21.88 9.89
C GLU A 148 28.74 -20.68 10.82
N MET A 149 29.94 -20.09 10.81
CA MET A 149 30.34 -19.05 11.75
C MET A 149 29.33 -17.89 11.88
N PRO A 150 28.75 -17.31 10.80
CA PRO A 150 27.82 -16.20 10.92
C PRO A 150 26.52 -16.52 11.68
N ILE A 151 25.92 -17.70 11.52
CA ILE A 151 24.70 -18.05 12.29
C ILE A 151 25.04 -18.29 13.76
N THR A 152 26.20 -18.88 14.06
CA THR A 152 26.68 -19.05 15.44
C THR A 152 26.91 -17.68 16.10
N GLN A 153 27.57 -16.74 15.41
CA GLN A 153 27.77 -15.38 15.91
C GLN A 153 26.45 -14.63 16.14
N PHE A 154 25.48 -14.81 15.24
CA PHE A 154 24.14 -14.23 15.38
C PHE A 154 23.45 -14.73 16.66
N ILE A 155 23.59 -16.02 16.95
CA ILE A 155 22.99 -16.62 18.14
C ILE A 155 23.71 -16.19 19.42
N GLU A 156 25.05 -16.16 19.40
CA GLU A 156 25.88 -15.71 20.54
C GLU A 156 25.59 -14.26 20.95
N ASN A 157 25.10 -13.43 20.03
CA ASN A 157 24.71 -12.06 20.32
C ASN A 157 23.29 -12.01 20.91
N ASP A 158 23.17 -11.94 22.24
CA ASP A 158 21.87 -11.88 22.93
C ASP A 158 21.23 -10.48 22.96
N ALA A 159 21.92 -9.46 22.43
CA ALA A 159 21.48 -8.06 22.48
C ALA A 159 20.38 -7.70 21.46
N HIS A 160 19.95 -8.63 20.60
CA HIS A 160 18.93 -8.39 19.59
C HIS A 160 17.80 -9.43 19.58
N GLU A 161 16.66 -8.99 19.05
CA GLU A 161 15.41 -9.77 18.95
C GLU A 161 15.09 -10.21 17.51
N LEU A 162 15.95 -9.91 16.54
CA LEU A 162 15.72 -10.28 15.14
C LEU A 162 15.60 -11.82 15.02
N GLY A 163 14.51 -12.27 14.37
CA GLY A 163 14.25 -13.69 14.21
C GLY A 163 15.19 -14.36 13.20
N PHE A 164 15.28 -15.69 13.24
CA PHE A 164 16.03 -16.43 12.22
C PHE A 164 15.48 -17.83 11.96
N CYS A 165 15.76 -18.37 10.77
CA CYS A 165 15.56 -19.77 10.44
C CYS A 165 16.65 -20.27 9.48
N ILE A 166 16.62 -21.56 9.17
CA ILE A 166 17.61 -22.23 8.33
C ILE A 166 16.98 -22.66 7.00
N ASN A 167 17.70 -22.39 5.91
CA ASN A 167 17.52 -23.01 4.61
C ASN A 167 18.75 -23.88 4.29
N TRP A 168 18.60 -25.20 4.38
CA TRP A 168 19.69 -26.13 4.10
C TRP A 168 19.92 -26.26 2.59
N ALA A 169 21.10 -25.81 2.13
CA ALA A 169 21.57 -26.01 0.77
C ALA A 169 22.04 -27.47 0.59
N ASN A 170 21.08 -28.39 0.53
CA ASN A 170 21.29 -29.85 0.56
C ASN A 170 21.78 -30.46 -0.78
N GLU A 171 22.40 -29.65 -1.64
CA GLU A 171 23.01 -30.10 -2.90
C GLU A 171 24.54 -30.15 -2.79
N PRO A 172 25.23 -30.98 -3.60
CA PRO A 172 26.69 -30.99 -3.62
C PRO A 172 27.28 -29.62 -3.95
N TRP A 173 28.33 -29.23 -3.24
CA TRP A 173 29.06 -28.00 -3.56
C TRP A 173 29.83 -28.22 -4.87
N SER A 174 29.52 -27.46 -5.91
CA SER A 174 30.13 -27.62 -7.24
C SER A 174 30.55 -26.28 -7.86
N ARG A 175 31.48 -26.30 -8.82
CA ARG A 175 31.94 -25.12 -9.59
C ARG A 175 30.92 -24.62 -10.63
N ARG A 176 29.62 -24.55 -10.31
CA ARG A 176 28.59 -24.16 -11.31
C ARG A 176 28.60 -22.67 -11.68
N TRP A 177 29.26 -21.82 -10.89
CA TRP A 177 29.16 -20.37 -10.98
C TRP A 177 30.25 -19.69 -11.80
N ASP A 178 31.34 -20.39 -12.14
CA ASP A 178 32.45 -19.87 -12.97
C ASP A 178 32.35 -20.27 -14.45
N GLY A 179 31.30 -20.99 -14.84
CA GLY A 179 31.07 -21.44 -16.21
C GLY A 179 31.95 -22.61 -16.68
N ARG A 180 32.64 -23.32 -15.76
CA ARG A 180 33.35 -24.57 -16.06
C ARG A 180 32.54 -25.76 -15.50
N ASP A 181 32.16 -26.69 -16.38
CA ASP A 181 31.22 -27.78 -16.06
C ASP A 181 31.71 -28.74 -14.95
N GLN A 182 30.78 -29.04 -14.03
CA GLN A 182 30.58 -30.28 -13.26
C GLN A 182 31.63 -30.80 -12.24
N GLU A 183 32.63 -30.04 -11.81
CA GLU A 183 33.50 -30.50 -10.71
C GLU A 183 32.80 -30.34 -9.34
N VAL A 184 32.50 -31.46 -8.68
CA VAL A 184 32.00 -31.51 -7.30
C VAL A 184 33.16 -31.28 -6.35
N LEU A 185 33.12 -30.17 -5.62
CA LEU A 185 34.12 -29.75 -4.64
C LEU A 185 33.89 -30.40 -3.27
N ILE A 186 32.63 -30.54 -2.86
CA ILE A 186 32.22 -31.25 -1.64
C ILE A 186 30.97 -32.06 -2.00
N ALA A 187 31.05 -33.38 -1.83
CA ALA A 187 29.93 -34.28 -2.09
C ALA A 187 28.83 -34.14 -1.02
N GLN A 188 27.59 -34.42 -1.43
CA GLN A 188 26.45 -34.60 -0.53
C GLN A 188 25.77 -35.92 -0.91
N SER A 189 25.65 -36.81 0.06
CA SER A 189 24.78 -38.00 -0.02
C SER A 189 23.61 -37.89 0.95
N HIS A 190 22.52 -38.61 0.69
CA HIS A 190 21.34 -38.62 1.55
C HIS A 190 21.01 -40.07 1.93
N SER A 191 20.97 -40.38 3.22
CA SER A 191 20.61 -41.69 3.78
C SER A 191 19.83 -41.51 5.09
N PRO A 192 19.10 -42.52 5.59
CA PRO A 192 18.39 -42.42 6.87
C PRO A 192 19.29 -42.00 8.04
N GLU A 193 20.54 -42.46 8.07
CA GLU A 193 21.54 -42.09 9.08
C GLU A 193 21.97 -40.63 8.93
N ASP A 194 22.14 -40.16 7.69
CA ASP A 194 22.49 -38.77 7.38
C ASP A 194 21.35 -37.80 7.75
N ASP A 195 20.11 -38.18 7.44
CA ASP A 195 18.91 -37.43 7.81
C ASP A 195 18.87 -37.20 9.32
N LEU A 196 19.11 -38.26 10.10
CA LEU A 196 19.13 -38.21 11.56
C LEU A 196 20.30 -37.37 12.09
N ALA A 197 21.49 -37.54 11.53
CA ALA A 197 22.67 -36.76 11.92
C ALA A 197 22.48 -35.26 11.65
N PHE A 198 21.86 -34.92 10.51
CA PHE A 198 21.54 -33.54 10.17
C PHE A 198 20.53 -32.95 11.15
N ILE A 199 19.37 -33.58 11.35
CA ILE A 199 18.32 -33.03 12.22
C ILE A 199 18.79 -32.93 13.66
N GLU A 200 19.51 -33.94 14.17
CA GLU A 200 20.12 -33.91 15.51
C GLU A 200 20.99 -32.67 15.66
N TYR A 201 21.82 -32.40 14.67
CA TYR A 201 22.71 -31.25 14.69
C TYR A 201 21.96 -29.91 14.66
N VAL A 202 21.05 -29.72 13.71
CA VAL A 202 20.34 -28.43 13.56
C VAL A 202 19.31 -28.20 14.67
N SER A 203 18.86 -29.26 15.35
CA SER A 203 17.86 -29.20 16.42
C SER A 203 18.26 -28.26 17.58
N ARG A 204 19.56 -28.05 17.80
CA ARG A 204 20.07 -27.11 18.80
C ARG A 204 19.65 -25.66 18.50
N TYR A 205 19.54 -25.30 17.23
CA TYR A 205 19.12 -23.97 16.80
C TYR A 205 17.63 -23.76 17.05
N PHE A 206 16.83 -24.81 16.97
CA PHE A 206 15.39 -24.77 17.25
C PHE A 206 15.09 -24.45 18.71
N ARG A 207 16.07 -24.47 19.61
CA ARG A 207 15.87 -24.12 21.03
C ARG A 207 16.05 -22.63 21.30
N ASP A 208 16.61 -21.87 20.36
CA ASP A 208 16.70 -20.41 20.50
C ASP A 208 15.30 -19.78 20.46
N ARG A 209 15.04 -18.86 21.39
CA ARG A 209 13.76 -18.15 21.52
C ARG A 209 13.42 -17.29 20.29
N ARG A 210 14.43 -16.90 19.51
CA ARG A 210 14.32 -16.08 18.28
C ARG A 210 14.14 -16.93 17.03
N TYR A 211 14.19 -18.26 17.13
CA TYR A 211 13.98 -19.13 15.98
C TYR A 211 12.55 -18.97 15.45
N ILE A 212 12.40 -18.72 14.14
CA ILE A 212 11.11 -18.45 13.50
C ILE A 212 10.22 -19.69 13.57
N ARG A 213 9.00 -19.49 14.03
CA ARG A 213 7.97 -20.51 14.18
C ARG A 213 6.70 -20.14 13.44
N ILE A 214 5.96 -21.16 13.00
CA ILE A 214 4.62 -21.08 12.41
C ILE A 214 3.73 -22.02 13.21
N GLY A 215 2.70 -21.48 13.88
CA GLY A 215 1.87 -22.27 14.81
C GLY A 215 2.69 -22.96 15.91
N GLY A 216 3.76 -22.31 16.40
CA GLY A 216 4.67 -22.85 17.41
C GLY A 216 5.75 -23.82 16.89
N LYS A 217 5.63 -24.32 15.65
CA LYS A 217 6.57 -25.28 15.05
C LYS A 217 7.80 -24.55 14.48
N PRO A 218 9.06 -24.95 14.77
CA PRO A 218 10.24 -24.36 14.15
C PRO A 218 10.21 -24.53 12.62
N LEU A 219 10.44 -23.45 11.88
CA LEU A 219 10.54 -23.48 10.43
C LEU A 219 11.91 -24.00 9.98
N LEU A 220 11.94 -25.10 9.24
CA LEU A 220 13.12 -25.61 8.56
C LEU A 220 12.87 -25.67 7.06
N MET A 221 13.68 -24.95 6.29
CA MET A 221 13.62 -24.96 4.83
C MET A 221 14.69 -25.89 4.24
N ILE A 222 14.30 -26.68 3.25
CA ILE A 222 15.24 -27.52 2.49
C ILE A 222 15.28 -27.03 1.05
N TYR A 223 16.47 -26.76 0.52
CA TYR A 223 16.61 -26.12 -0.78
C TYR A 223 16.11 -26.99 -1.95
N ARG A 224 16.38 -28.29 -1.91
CA ARG A 224 16.00 -29.26 -2.94
C ARG A 224 15.49 -30.58 -2.35
N PRO A 225 14.23 -30.66 -1.89
CA PRO A 225 13.67 -31.91 -1.36
C PRO A 225 13.70 -33.07 -2.37
N GLY A 226 13.70 -32.80 -3.68
CA GLY A 226 13.77 -33.84 -4.71
C GLY A 226 15.09 -34.63 -4.76
N LEU A 227 16.11 -34.23 -3.98
CA LEU A 227 17.37 -34.98 -3.88
C LEU A 227 17.32 -36.14 -2.87
N PHE A 228 16.31 -36.20 -2.00
CA PHE A 228 16.18 -37.30 -1.05
C PHE A 228 15.72 -38.59 -1.76
N PRO A 229 16.24 -39.77 -1.36
CA PRO A 229 15.69 -41.05 -1.82
C PRO A 229 14.19 -41.19 -1.54
N SER A 230 13.75 -40.66 -0.38
CA SER A 230 12.35 -40.49 -0.01
C SER A 230 12.20 -39.29 0.92
N ALA A 231 11.73 -38.17 0.39
CA ALA A 231 11.52 -36.94 1.16
C ALA A 231 10.47 -37.14 2.27
N THR A 232 9.41 -37.90 1.99
CA THR A 232 8.32 -38.17 2.95
C THR A 232 8.83 -38.97 4.16
N GLU A 233 9.63 -40.02 3.94
CA GLU A 233 10.22 -40.77 5.05
C GLU A 233 11.24 -39.92 5.83
N THR A 234 12.01 -39.09 5.13
CA THR A 234 12.96 -38.14 5.74
C THR A 234 12.22 -37.17 6.66
N ALA A 235 11.13 -36.56 6.20
CA ALA A 235 10.26 -35.70 6.99
C ALA A 235 9.68 -36.41 8.22
N GLN A 236 9.29 -37.68 8.09
CA GLN A 236 8.80 -38.48 9.21
C GLN A 236 9.89 -38.75 10.25
N ARG A 237 11.10 -39.11 9.82
CA ARG A 237 12.28 -39.29 10.70
C ARG A 237 12.57 -38.03 11.49
N TRP A 238 12.61 -36.87 10.81
CA TRP A 238 12.87 -35.59 11.46
C TRP A 238 11.80 -35.19 12.47
N ARG A 239 10.52 -35.34 12.13
CA ARG A 239 9.42 -35.07 13.07
C ARG A 239 9.47 -36.02 14.27
N ALA A 240 9.76 -37.31 14.06
CA ALA A 240 9.91 -38.27 15.15
C ALA A 240 11.05 -37.89 16.11
N TYR A 241 12.23 -37.62 15.55
CA TYR A 241 13.38 -37.15 16.34
C TYR A 241 13.05 -35.89 17.14
N CYS A 242 12.44 -34.88 16.53
CA CYS A 242 12.12 -33.62 17.21
C CYS A 242 11.11 -33.80 18.35
N ARG A 243 10.12 -34.69 18.20
CA ARG A 243 9.20 -35.03 19.29
C ARG A 243 9.93 -35.71 20.45
N GLU A 244 10.77 -36.70 20.16
CA GLU A 244 11.55 -37.44 21.17
C GLU A 244 12.56 -36.55 21.90
N ALA A 245 13.20 -35.63 21.18
CA ALA A 245 14.14 -34.65 21.74
C ALA A 245 13.47 -33.51 22.52
N GLY A 246 12.13 -33.51 22.65
CA GLY A 246 11.38 -32.48 23.38
C GLY A 246 11.28 -31.12 22.67
N ILE A 247 11.47 -31.09 21.35
CA ILE A 247 11.28 -29.88 20.51
C ILE A 247 9.82 -29.77 20.06
N GLY A 248 9.15 -30.92 19.90
CA GLY A 248 7.78 -31.02 19.42
C GLY A 248 7.71 -31.17 17.90
N GLU A 249 6.65 -30.64 17.29
CA GLU A 249 6.48 -30.65 15.84
C GLU A 249 7.35 -29.58 15.15
N ILE A 250 7.75 -29.86 13.90
CA ILE A 250 8.49 -28.94 13.03
C ILE A 250 7.68 -28.60 11.78
N PHE A 251 7.93 -27.41 11.23
CA PHE A 251 7.31 -26.92 10.01
C PHE A 251 8.33 -27.01 8.87
N LEU A 252 8.06 -27.88 7.90
CA LEU A 252 8.96 -28.13 6.78
C LEU A 252 8.49 -27.33 5.57
N ALA A 253 9.41 -26.62 4.93
CA ALA A 253 9.13 -25.91 3.70
C ALA A 253 10.30 -26.04 2.71
N TYR A 254 10.09 -25.62 1.48
CA TYR A 254 11.15 -25.55 0.48
C TYR A 254 10.97 -24.33 -0.42
N PRO A 255 12.05 -23.69 -0.89
CA PRO A 255 11.96 -22.65 -1.90
C PRO A 255 11.73 -23.26 -3.28
N GLN A 256 10.82 -22.70 -4.07
CA GLN A 256 10.52 -23.10 -5.45
C GLN A 256 11.61 -22.65 -6.42
N SER A 257 12.84 -23.07 -6.16
CA SER A 257 14.02 -22.80 -7.00
C SER A 257 14.11 -23.84 -8.12
N PHE A 258 14.35 -25.10 -7.75
CA PHE A 258 14.44 -26.24 -8.68
C PHE A 258 13.20 -27.12 -8.65
N ASP A 259 12.74 -27.47 -7.44
CA ASP A 259 11.55 -28.29 -7.23
C ASP A 259 10.31 -27.38 -7.21
N LYS A 260 9.18 -27.85 -7.74
CA LYS A 260 7.93 -27.05 -7.88
C LYS A 260 6.64 -27.82 -7.55
N ASP A 261 6.78 -29.10 -7.20
CA ASP A 261 5.68 -30.01 -6.93
C ASP A 261 4.93 -29.66 -5.63
N ASP A 262 3.75 -30.23 -5.40
CA ASP A 262 3.00 -29.94 -4.17
C ASP A 262 3.84 -30.32 -2.92
N PRO A 263 3.95 -29.44 -1.90
CA PRO A 263 4.66 -29.76 -0.66
C PRO A 263 4.26 -31.09 -0.01
N ALA A 264 2.99 -31.50 -0.16
CA ALA A 264 2.50 -32.76 0.37
C ALA A 264 3.21 -33.99 -0.24
N GLU A 265 3.69 -33.90 -1.48
CA GLU A 265 4.44 -34.97 -2.14
C GLU A 265 5.79 -35.24 -1.47
N PHE A 266 6.37 -34.22 -0.82
CA PHE A 266 7.59 -34.34 -0.02
C PHE A 266 7.32 -34.60 1.47
N GLY A 267 6.05 -34.67 1.88
CA GLY A 267 5.65 -34.70 3.30
C GLY A 267 5.86 -33.36 4.03
N PHE A 268 6.00 -32.26 3.30
CA PHE A 268 6.28 -30.91 3.80
C PHE A 268 4.98 -30.11 4.00
N ASP A 269 5.07 -29.02 4.76
CA ASP A 269 3.92 -28.20 5.16
C ASP A 269 3.65 -27.03 4.20
N ALA A 270 4.68 -26.51 3.50
CA ALA A 270 4.53 -25.38 2.59
C ALA A 270 5.62 -25.29 1.51
N ALA A 271 5.35 -24.45 0.51
CA ALA A 271 6.35 -23.95 -0.44
C ALA A 271 6.58 -22.44 -0.24
N VAL A 272 7.75 -21.97 -0.68
CA VAL A 272 8.12 -20.55 -0.67
C VAL A 272 8.49 -20.14 -2.10
N GLU A 273 7.86 -19.10 -2.65
CA GLU A 273 8.26 -18.56 -3.95
C GLU A 273 9.72 -18.07 -3.91
N PHE A 274 10.51 -18.38 -4.93
CA PHE A 274 11.94 -18.03 -4.99
C PHE A 274 12.29 -17.30 -6.30
N PRO A 275 11.85 -16.03 -6.47
CA PRO A 275 12.12 -15.26 -7.68
C PRO A 275 13.63 -15.03 -7.91
N PRO A 276 14.08 -15.02 -9.17
CA PRO A 276 13.27 -14.88 -10.40
C PRO A 276 12.69 -16.18 -10.98
N ASN A 277 12.78 -17.33 -10.30
CA ASN A 277 12.40 -18.65 -10.84
C ASN A 277 10.87 -18.91 -10.99
N LEU A 278 10.05 -17.85 -11.05
CA LEU A 278 8.58 -17.89 -10.97
C LEU A 278 7.85 -17.98 -12.33
N GLY A 279 8.56 -18.16 -13.44
CA GLY A 279 7.92 -18.31 -14.76
C GLY A 279 8.83 -17.96 -15.93
N LYS A 280 8.23 -17.82 -17.12
CA LYS A 280 8.93 -17.35 -18.32
C LYS A 280 9.01 -15.83 -18.31
N LEU A 281 10.22 -15.29 -18.32
CA LEU A 281 10.45 -13.84 -18.44
C LEU A 281 10.66 -13.47 -19.90
N ARG A 282 10.16 -12.28 -20.29
CA ARG A 282 10.36 -11.74 -21.64
C ARG A 282 11.81 -11.33 -21.83
N GLU A 283 12.47 -11.94 -22.80
CA GLU A 283 13.81 -11.54 -23.22
C GLU A 283 13.76 -10.25 -24.04
N ILE A 284 14.61 -9.28 -23.70
CA ILE A 284 14.69 -7.94 -24.32
C ILE A 284 16.09 -7.61 -24.82
N SER A 285 17.02 -8.58 -24.86
CA SER A 285 18.42 -8.40 -25.28
C SER A 285 18.54 -7.61 -26.61
N GLY A 286 17.74 -7.94 -27.61
CA GLY A 286 17.76 -7.28 -28.94
C GLY A 286 17.25 -5.84 -28.97
N ARG A 287 16.76 -5.31 -27.85
CA ARG A 287 16.28 -3.92 -27.72
C ARG A 287 17.29 -2.99 -27.05
N ILE A 288 18.45 -3.50 -26.64
CA ILE A 288 19.49 -2.74 -25.95
C ILE A 288 20.51 -2.23 -26.99
N PRO A 289 20.46 -0.95 -27.40
CA PRO A 289 21.25 -0.47 -28.55
C PRO A 289 22.76 -0.46 -28.28
N THR A 290 23.15 -0.36 -27.01
CA THR A 290 24.53 -0.17 -26.55
C THR A 290 25.14 -1.46 -25.97
N LEU A 291 24.55 -2.62 -26.29
CA LEU A 291 25.02 -3.91 -25.84
C LEU A 291 26.40 -4.25 -26.42
N LYS A 292 27.35 -4.61 -25.55
CA LYS A 292 28.69 -5.03 -25.97
C LYS A 292 28.61 -6.21 -26.95
N SER A 293 29.39 -6.14 -28.02
CA SER A 293 29.45 -7.18 -29.06
C SER A 293 29.86 -8.57 -28.54
N GLY A 294 30.56 -8.64 -27.40
CA GLY A 294 30.98 -9.89 -26.76
C GLY A 294 29.97 -10.50 -25.77
N PHE A 295 28.83 -9.86 -25.52
CA PHE A 295 27.82 -10.35 -24.57
C PHE A 295 27.12 -11.61 -25.10
N ARG A 296 27.20 -12.70 -24.34
CA ARG A 296 26.60 -14.02 -24.61
C ARG A 296 25.46 -14.37 -23.65
N GLY A 297 25.17 -13.47 -22.73
CA GLY A 297 24.12 -13.61 -21.74
C GLY A 297 22.72 -13.31 -22.27
N LYS A 298 21.78 -13.11 -21.35
CA LYS A 298 20.38 -12.76 -21.66
C LYS A 298 19.90 -11.61 -20.79
N ILE A 299 19.15 -10.69 -21.38
CA ILE A 299 18.54 -9.58 -20.67
C ILE A 299 17.03 -9.78 -20.67
N PHE A 300 16.43 -9.75 -19.48
CA PHE A 300 15.00 -9.94 -19.25
C PHE A 300 14.37 -8.68 -18.67
N ASP A 301 13.07 -8.52 -18.87
CA ASP A 301 12.30 -7.43 -18.27
C ASP A 301 11.82 -7.82 -16.87
N TRP A 302 12.34 -7.14 -15.83
CA TRP A 302 11.95 -7.38 -14.44
C TRP A 302 10.46 -7.08 -14.19
N THR A 303 9.85 -6.18 -14.98
CA THR A 303 8.46 -5.76 -14.79
C THR A 303 7.44 -6.88 -14.96
N GLU A 304 7.80 -7.99 -15.62
CA GLU A 304 6.97 -9.19 -15.71
C GLU A 304 6.72 -9.83 -14.32
N LEU A 305 7.71 -9.77 -13.42
CA LEU A 305 7.56 -10.25 -12.04
C LEU A 305 6.57 -9.37 -11.25
N LEU A 306 6.63 -8.06 -11.45
CA LEU A 306 5.67 -7.11 -10.87
C LEU A 306 4.26 -7.35 -11.41
N ASN A 307 4.10 -7.51 -12.72
CA ASN A 307 2.80 -7.74 -13.35
C ASN A 307 2.13 -9.02 -12.80
N ARG A 308 2.91 -10.10 -12.60
CA ARG A 308 2.43 -11.33 -11.97
C ARG A 308 1.90 -11.10 -10.55
N SER A 309 2.47 -10.16 -9.81
CA SER A 309 2.02 -9.86 -8.44
C SER A 309 0.67 -9.16 -8.34
N ARG A 310 0.21 -8.50 -9.42
CA ARG A 310 -1.10 -7.82 -9.44
C ARG A 310 -2.28 -8.79 -9.38
N ALA A 311 -2.05 -10.04 -9.77
CA ALA A 311 -3.00 -11.13 -9.67
C ALA A 311 -2.25 -12.44 -9.40
N TYR A 312 -1.99 -12.73 -8.13
CA TYR A 312 -1.28 -13.95 -7.77
C TYR A 312 -2.09 -15.22 -8.12
N PRO A 313 -1.41 -16.27 -8.62
CA PRO A 313 -2.07 -17.56 -8.80
C PRO A 313 -2.46 -18.15 -7.44
N GLN A 314 -3.64 -18.77 -7.41
CA GLN A 314 -4.10 -19.56 -6.28
C GLN A 314 -3.42 -20.93 -6.33
N ALA A 315 -2.72 -21.30 -5.25
CA ALA A 315 -2.16 -22.63 -5.07
C ALA A 315 -3.08 -23.44 -4.14
N PRO A 316 -3.26 -24.75 -4.35
CA PRO A 316 -4.08 -25.60 -3.48
C PRO A 316 -3.40 -25.92 -2.13
N TYR A 317 -2.19 -25.41 -1.91
CA TYR A 317 -1.36 -25.62 -0.73
C TYR A 317 -0.84 -24.29 -0.17
N THR A 318 -0.27 -24.33 1.03
CA THR A 318 0.38 -23.16 1.66
C THR A 318 1.58 -22.72 0.82
N LEU A 319 1.45 -21.57 0.17
CA LEU A 319 2.52 -20.94 -0.60
C LEU A 319 2.85 -19.56 0.00
N PHE A 320 4.04 -19.39 0.57
CA PHE A 320 4.52 -18.09 1.03
C PHE A 320 5.05 -17.27 -0.16
N ARG A 321 4.72 -15.98 -0.18
CA ARG A 321 5.13 -15.09 -1.27
C ARG A 321 6.62 -14.77 -1.18
N GLY A 322 7.22 -14.61 -2.35
CA GLY A 322 8.65 -14.40 -2.55
C GLY A 322 8.91 -13.19 -3.43
N LEU A 323 9.93 -12.41 -3.09
CA LEU A 323 10.27 -11.15 -3.74
C LEU A 323 11.75 -11.11 -4.13
N CYS A 324 12.08 -10.39 -5.20
CA CYS A 324 13.46 -10.18 -5.63
C CYS A 324 13.69 -8.69 -5.93
N PRO A 325 14.51 -7.96 -5.13
CA PRO A 325 14.70 -6.51 -5.29
C PRO A 325 15.25 -6.11 -6.68
N SER A 326 16.19 -6.91 -7.19
CA SER A 326 16.68 -6.89 -8.57
C SER A 326 17.45 -8.19 -8.84
N TRP A 327 17.84 -8.47 -10.09
CA TRP A 327 18.67 -9.64 -10.40
C TRP A 327 19.66 -9.33 -11.52
N ASP A 328 20.93 -9.59 -11.27
CA ASP A 328 22.05 -9.34 -12.16
C ASP A 328 23.28 -10.11 -11.69
N ASN A 329 23.56 -11.24 -12.34
CA ASN A 329 24.71 -12.09 -12.01
C ASN A 329 25.99 -11.78 -12.82
N THR A 330 26.13 -10.54 -13.30
CA THR A 330 27.34 -10.09 -14.02
C THR A 330 28.61 -10.26 -13.21
N ALA A 331 28.56 -10.12 -11.89
CA ALA A 331 29.73 -10.34 -11.03
C ALA A 331 30.29 -11.77 -11.12
N ARG A 332 29.42 -12.78 -11.27
CA ARG A 332 29.83 -14.19 -11.41
C ARG A 332 30.11 -14.58 -12.86
N ARG A 333 29.29 -14.09 -13.80
CA ARG A 333 29.24 -14.62 -15.18
C ARG A 333 29.77 -13.69 -16.26
N MET A 334 30.11 -12.44 -15.93
CA MET A 334 30.65 -11.43 -16.85
C MET A 334 29.81 -11.31 -18.14
N GLU A 335 30.38 -11.59 -19.31
CA GLU A 335 29.66 -11.50 -20.59
C GLU A 335 28.57 -12.56 -20.76
N ALA A 336 28.53 -13.60 -19.94
CA ALA A 336 27.50 -14.66 -19.98
C ALA A 336 26.36 -14.46 -18.96
N ALA A 337 26.21 -13.24 -18.43
CA ALA A 337 25.26 -12.92 -17.37
C ALA A 337 23.80 -12.94 -17.80
N HIS A 338 22.92 -13.26 -16.85
CA HIS A 338 21.49 -13.01 -16.96
C HIS A 338 21.14 -11.77 -16.13
N ILE A 339 20.53 -10.78 -16.78
CA ILE A 339 20.26 -9.46 -16.21
C ILE A 339 18.77 -9.19 -16.29
N LEU A 340 18.14 -8.85 -15.17
CA LEU A 340 16.76 -8.36 -15.12
C LEU A 340 16.77 -6.83 -15.06
N MET A 341 16.46 -6.18 -16.17
CA MET A 341 16.39 -4.72 -16.29
C MET A 341 15.04 -4.18 -15.80
N ASN A 342 14.97 -2.87 -15.54
CA ASN A 342 13.77 -2.15 -15.11
C ASN A 342 13.33 -2.39 -13.65
N ALA A 343 14.17 -3.02 -12.83
CA ALA A 343 14.00 -3.00 -11.37
C ALA A 343 14.22 -1.59 -10.80
N SER A 344 13.44 -1.19 -9.80
CA SER A 344 13.60 0.08 -9.08
C SER A 344 12.97 -0.02 -7.68
N PRO A 345 13.38 0.83 -6.71
CA PRO A 345 12.78 0.83 -5.37
C PRO A 345 11.24 0.96 -5.37
N SER A 346 10.68 1.89 -6.16
CA SER A 346 9.22 2.12 -6.22
C SER A 346 8.45 0.92 -6.79
N ARG A 347 8.99 0.27 -7.82
CA ARG A 347 8.38 -0.96 -8.38
C ARG A 347 8.51 -2.15 -7.44
N TYR A 348 9.61 -2.25 -6.70
CA TYR A 348 9.75 -3.22 -5.61
C TYR A 348 8.72 -2.97 -4.51
N ALA A 349 8.49 -1.71 -4.13
CA ALA A 349 7.47 -1.33 -3.16
C ALA A 349 6.06 -1.77 -3.60
N GLU A 350 5.71 -1.56 -4.87
CA GLU A 350 4.43 -2.02 -5.44
C GLU A 350 4.31 -3.56 -5.34
N TRP A 351 5.36 -4.31 -5.70
CA TRP A 351 5.35 -5.77 -5.58
C TRP A 351 5.22 -6.22 -4.12
N LEU A 352 5.98 -5.63 -3.20
CA LEU A 352 5.88 -5.93 -1.77
C LEU A 352 4.48 -5.60 -1.23
N ALA A 353 3.85 -4.51 -1.67
CA ALA A 353 2.50 -4.15 -1.26
C ALA A 353 1.46 -5.19 -1.72
N ASN A 354 1.57 -5.66 -2.96
CA ASN A 354 0.74 -6.75 -3.48
C ASN A 354 0.95 -8.04 -2.67
N ALA A 355 2.19 -8.39 -2.34
CA ALA A 355 2.50 -9.56 -1.53
C ALA A 355 1.93 -9.45 -0.10
N VAL A 356 2.02 -8.27 0.53
CA VAL A 356 1.43 -8.01 1.85
C VAL A 356 -0.08 -8.14 1.83
N ALA A 357 -0.75 -7.59 0.81
CA ALA A 357 -2.20 -7.71 0.67
C ALA A 357 -2.62 -9.18 0.56
N ASP A 358 -2.07 -9.93 -0.40
CA ASP A 358 -2.36 -11.35 -0.60
C ASP A 358 -2.07 -12.19 0.66
N THR A 359 -0.95 -11.94 1.33
CA THR A 359 -0.59 -12.65 2.56
C THR A 359 -1.56 -12.33 3.70
N CYS A 360 -2.00 -11.08 3.86
CA CYS A 360 -2.98 -10.72 4.90
C CYS A 360 -4.37 -11.30 4.61
N ASP A 361 -4.75 -11.43 3.34
CA ASP A 361 -6.02 -12.02 2.93
C ASP A 361 -6.06 -13.54 3.17
N ARG A 362 -4.92 -14.23 2.98
CA ARG A 362 -4.83 -15.69 3.16
C ARG A 362 -4.58 -16.14 4.60
N PHE A 363 -3.87 -15.34 5.40
CA PHE A 363 -3.46 -15.73 6.74
C PHE A 363 -4.01 -14.80 7.81
N ALA A 364 -4.93 -15.31 8.62
CA ALA A 364 -5.56 -14.55 9.70
C ALA A 364 -4.57 -14.24 10.84
N ASP A 365 -3.69 -15.18 11.20
CA ASP A 365 -2.71 -15.03 12.28
C ASP A 365 -1.41 -14.35 11.78
N PHE A 366 -0.83 -13.49 12.62
CA PHE A 366 0.36 -12.74 12.25
C PHE A 366 1.61 -13.62 12.08
N ASP A 367 1.71 -14.71 12.84
CA ASP A 367 2.88 -15.61 12.78
C ASP A 367 3.01 -16.31 11.43
N SER A 368 1.88 -16.62 10.78
CA SER A 368 1.82 -17.23 9.45
C SER A 368 1.88 -16.21 8.30
N ARG A 369 1.84 -14.90 8.56
CA ARG A 369 1.98 -13.86 7.53
C ARG A 369 3.43 -13.65 7.11
N LEU A 370 4.06 -14.69 6.57
CA LEU A 370 5.44 -14.65 6.12
C LEU A 370 5.56 -14.25 4.65
N ILE A 371 6.53 -13.39 4.37
CA ILE A 371 6.96 -13.02 3.02
C ILE A 371 8.46 -13.17 2.98
N PHE A 372 8.99 -13.78 1.91
CA PHE A 372 10.42 -13.98 1.73
C PHE A 372 10.99 -13.02 0.69
N VAL A 373 12.21 -12.55 0.91
CA VAL A 373 12.95 -11.74 -0.08
C VAL A 373 14.30 -12.38 -0.37
N ASN A 374 14.67 -12.38 -1.65
CA ASN A 374 15.72 -13.21 -2.21
C ASN A 374 17.06 -13.10 -1.49
N ALA A 375 17.46 -11.92 -1.02
CA ALA A 375 18.44 -11.85 0.07
C ALA A 375 18.49 -10.49 0.77
N TRP A 376 19.06 -10.53 1.97
CA TRP A 376 19.68 -9.40 2.64
C TRP A 376 20.91 -8.92 1.85
N ASN A 377 21.82 -9.85 1.50
CA ASN A 377 23.19 -9.55 1.05
C ASN A 377 23.67 -10.34 -0.18
N GLU A 378 22.82 -10.78 -1.11
CA GLU A 378 23.27 -11.49 -2.34
C GLU A 378 23.84 -10.50 -3.39
N TRP A 379 25.03 -9.95 -3.12
CA TRP A 379 25.67 -8.91 -3.94
C TRP A 379 26.09 -9.39 -5.34
N ALA A 380 26.55 -10.64 -5.47
CA ALA A 380 27.08 -11.14 -6.72
C ALA A 380 25.98 -11.50 -7.76
N GLU A 381 24.72 -11.57 -7.32
CA GLU A 381 23.55 -11.67 -8.19
C GLU A 381 22.69 -10.39 -8.16
N GLY A 382 23.19 -9.31 -7.55
CA GLY A 382 22.48 -8.03 -7.48
C GLY A 382 21.15 -8.07 -6.72
N ALA A 383 20.89 -9.13 -5.95
CA ALA A 383 19.59 -9.42 -5.35
C ALA A 383 19.60 -9.18 -3.82
N TYR A 384 19.99 -7.97 -3.41
CA TYR A 384 20.19 -7.60 -2.01
C TYR A 384 19.25 -6.46 -1.56
N LEU A 385 19.00 -6.38 -0.25
CA LEU A 385 18.35 -5.24 0.41
C LEU A 385 19.34 -4.28 1.04
N GLU A 386 20.58 -4.70 1.27
CA GLU A 386 21.61 -3.84 1.84
C GLU A 386 21.80 -2.52 1.06
N PRO A 387 22.11 -1.42 1.76
CA PRO A 387 22.22 -0.12 1.12
C PRO A 387 23.44 -0.03 0.19
N ASP A 388 23.24 0.57 -0.98
CA ASP A 388 24.28 0.71 -2.01
C ASP A 388 24.54 2.17 -2.40
N ALA A 389 25.61 2.40 -3.16
CA ALA A 389 26.04 3.76 -3.53
C ALA A 389 25.06 4.50 -4.47
N ARG A 390 24.15 3.80 -5.16
CA ARG A 390 23.21 4.40 -6.13
C ARG A 390 21.88 4.78 -5.49
N TYR A 391 21.33 3.88 -4.68
CA TYR A 391 20.02 3.99 -4.08
C TYR A 391 20.06 4.28 -2.59
N GLY A 392 21.22 4.14 -1.93
CA GLY A 392 21.32 4.26 -0.48
C GLY A 392 20.35 3.29 0.19
N TYR A 393 19.50 3.82 1.06
CA TYR A 393 18.50 3.09 1.81
C TYR A 393 17.14 2.98 1.10
N ALA A 394 17.03 3.31 -0.19
CA ALA A 394 15.72 3.41 -0.85
C ALA A 394 14.92 2.10 -0.77
N TYR A 395 15.52 0.95 -1.09
CA TYR A 395 14.85 -0.35 -0.99
C TYR A 395 14.36 -0.64 0.44
N LEU A 396 15.20 -0.38 1.45
CA LEU A 396 14.85 -0.56 2.86
C LEU A 396 13.75 0.40 3.32
N GLN A 397 13.80 1.67 2.87
CA GLN A 397 12.77 2.66 3.19
C GLN A 397 11.42 2.25 2.59
N GLU A 398 11.41 1.78 1.34
CA GLU A 398 10.22 1.21 0.71
C GLU A 398 9.71 -0.04 1.45
N THR A 399 10.61 -0.93 1.87
CA THR A 399 10.26 -2.08 2.73
C THR A 399 9.54 -1.63 4.00
N ARG A 400 10.12 -0.66 4.72
CA ARG A 400 9.55 -0.09 5.94
C ARG A 400 8.18 0.51 5.70
N ASN A 401 8.05 1.36 4.68
CA ASN A 401 6.81 2.07 4.37
C ASN A 401 5.65 1.10 4.08
N VAL A 402 5.93 0.01 3.35
CA VAL A 402 4.91 -0.97 3.00
C VAL A 402 4.55 -1.87 4.19
N LEU A 403 5.56 -2.40 4.91
CA LEU A 403 5.35 -3.34 6.02
C LEU A 403 4.75 -2.69 7.26
N SER A 404 5.02 -1.41 7.51
CA SER A 404 4.52 -0.72 8.71
C SER A 404 3.00 -0.80 8.77
N ALA A 405 2.49 -1.41 9.83
CA ALA A 405 1.06 -1.37 10.13
C ALA A 405 0.71 0.04 10.62
N PRO A 406 -0.49 0.55 10.30
CA PRO A 406 -1.03 1.68 11.03
C PRO A 406 -0.98 1.32 12.51
N SER A 407 -0.41 2.18 13.35
CA SER A 407 -0.40 1.92 14.79
C SER A 407 -1.82 1.66 15.26
N ALA A 408 -2.04 0.53 15.95
CA ALA A 408 -3.28 0.33 16.68
C ALA A 408 -3.46 1.52 17.62
N ALA A 409 -4.42 2.39 17.32
CA ALA A 409 -4.81 3.56 18.11
C ALA A 409 -3.64 4.21 18.88
N GLY A 410 -2.64 4.69 18.16
CA GLY A 410 -1.50 5.41 18.71
C GLY A 410 -1.30 6.71 17.97
N LYS A 411 -1.42 7.83 18.67
CA LYS A 411 -1.24 9.18 18.14
C LYS A 411 0.09 9.28 17.37
N PHE A 412 0.06 9.86 16.15
CA PHE A 412 1.27 10.09 15.34
C PHE A 412 2.36 10.79 16.19
N PRO A 413 3.65 10.39 16.08
CA PRO A 413 4.72 11.03 16.82
C PRO A 413 4.88 12.52 16.45
N THR A 414 5.21 13.27 17.49
CA THR A 414 5.19 14.73 17.65
C THR A 414 6.03 15.53 16.64
N GLY A 415 5.36 16.15 15.67
CA GLY A 415 5.70 17.52 15.25
C GLY A 415 4.93 18.52 16.14
N ALA A 416 5.32 19.80 16.14
CA ALA A 416 4.51 20.83 16.80
C ALA A 416 3.04 20.70 16.35
N SER A 417 2.10 20.65 17.29
CA SER A 417 0.68 20.68 16.97
C SER A 417 0.39 21.96 16.18
N TRP A 418 -0.41 21.83 15.11
CA TRP A 418 -0.82 22.93 14.25
C TRP A 418 -2.34 22.92 14.09
N ARG A 419 -2.86 24.08 13.74
CA ARG A 419 -4.26 24.46 13.88
C ARG A 419 -4.96 24.47 12.54
N VAL A 420 -6.08 23.76 12.45
CA VAL A 420 -6.92 23.73 11.24
C VAL A 420 -8.32 24.26 11.56
N LEU A 421 -8.77 25.23 10.78
CA LEU A 421 -10.16 25.67 10.75
C LEU A 421 -10.86 24.97 9.59
N PHE A 422 -11.81 24.08 9.90
CA PHE A 422 -12.68 23.49 8.90
C PHE A 422 -13.91 24.35 8.70
N VAL A 423 -14.34 24.51 7.46
CA VAL A 423 -15.52 25.28 7.08
C VAL A 423 -16.50 24.36 6.36
N SER A 424 -17.74 24.31 6.86
CA SER A 424 -18.85 23.59 6.24
C SER A 424 -19.92 24.59 5.78
N HIS A 425 -20.45 24.44 4.56
CA HIS A 425 -21.45 25.37 4.01
C HIS A 425 -22.76 25.37 4.79
N ASP A 426 -23.11 24.26 5.44
CA ASP A 426 -24.18 24.16 6.42
C ASP A 426 -23.92 22.96 7.35
N ALA A 427 -24.91 22.61 8.19
CA ALA A 427 -24.90 21.39 8.98
C ALA A 427 -26.06 20.45 8.61
N ALA A 428 -26.54 20.48 7.36
CA ALA A 428 -27.68 19.68 6.92
C ALA A 428 -27.34 18.20 6.71
N LEU A 429 -28.36 17.37 6.50
CA LEU A 429 -28.16 16.00 6.03
C LEU A 429 -27.60 15.98 4.60
N GLY A 430 -26.32 15.62 4.47
CA GLY A 430 -25.70 15.47 3.16
C GLY A 430 -24.38 14.71 3.19
N GLY A 431 -23.95 14.30 2.00
CA GLY A 431 -22.70 13.54 1.82
C GLY A 431 -21.46 14.36 2.16
N ALA A 432 -21.45 15.66 1.85
CA ALA A 432 -20.32 16.55 2.16
C ALA A 432 -20.12 16.71 3.68
N GLN A 433 -21.21 16.86 4.43
CA GLN A 433 -21.24 17.01 5.88
C GLN A 433 -20.82 15.69 6.55
N ALA A 434 -21.36 14.55 6.08
CA ALA A 434 -20.96 13.23 6.57
C ALA A 434 -19.48 12.95 6.31
N SER A 435 -18.96 13.30 5.13
CA SER A 435 -17.53 13.19 4.83
C SER A 435 -16.67 14.09 5.71
N LEU A 436 -17.11 15.32 6.02
CA LEU A 436 -16.37 16.20 6.93
C LEU A 436 -16.31 15.62 8.34
N ILE A 437 -17.42 15.07 8.85
CA ILE A 437 -17.47 14.39 10.14
C ILE A 437 -16.45 13.24 10.18
N ASP A 438 -16.42 12.38 9.16
CA ASP A 438 -15.46 11.29 9.11
C ASP A 438 -14.01 11.79 9.06
N ILE A 439 -13.74 12.84 8.28
CA ILE A 439 -12.40 13.46 8.19
C ILE A 439 -11.98 13.97 9.58
N VAL A 440 -12.84 14.74 10.25
CA VAL A 440 -12.55 15.31 11.58
C VAL A 440 -12.31 14.19 12.59
N GLN A 441 -13.20 13.19 12.66
CA GLN A 441 -13.06 12.07 13.60
C GLN A 441 -11.78 11.26 13.33
N TRP A 442 -11.45 11.04 12.05
CA TRP A 442 -10.22 10.36 11.69
C TRP A 442 -8.99 11.18 12.09
N LEU A 443 -8.98 12.48 11.83
CA LEU A 443 -7.88 13.34 12.24
C LEU A 443 -7.74 13.40 13.76
N GLN A 444 -8.82 13.50 14.53
CA GLN A 444 -8.77 13.48 16.00
C GLN A 444 -8.25 12.16 16.55
N SER A 445 -8.58 11.03 15.91
CA SER A 445 -8.13 9.71 16.36
C SER A 445 -6.69 9.38 15.97
N HIS A 446 -6.15 10.06 14.95
CA HIS A 446 -4.81 9.75 14.42
C HIS A 446 -3.78 10.85 14.69
N THR A 447 -4.18 12.11 14.84
CA THR A 447 -3.30 13.29 14.92
C THR A 447 -3.53 14.11 16.19
N GLU A 448 -2.54 14.95 16.55
CA GLU A 448 -2.68 15.99 17.58
C GLU A 448 -3.11 17.34 17.01
N LEU A 449 -3.81 17.38 15.86
CA LEU A 449 -4.28 18.63 15.27
C LEU A 449 -5.26 19.34 16.21
N GLU A 450 -5.09 20.65 16.35
CA GLU A 450 -6.13 21.50 16.93
C GLU A 450 -7.17 21.79 15.85
N ILE A 451 -8.39 21.30 16.05
CA ILE A 451 -9.45 21.33 15.04
C ILE A 451 -10.64 22.09 15.61
N LYS A 452 -11.16 23.04 14.82
CA LYS A 452 -12.51 23.59 15.01
C LYS A 452 -13.28 23.60 13.70
N VAL A 453 -14.61 23.60 13.78
CA VAL A 453 -15.50 23.65 12.62
C VAL A 453 -16.33 24.92 12.66
N LEU A 454 -16.32 25.68 11.57
CA LEU A 454 -17.22 26.81 11.33
C LEU A 454 -18.29 26.38 10.32
N CYS A 455 -19.52 26.25 10.77
CA CYS A 455 -20.67 26.01 9.91
C CYS A 455 -21.25 27.34 9.44
N LEU A 456 -21.41 27.52 8.12
CA LEU A 456 -21.96 28.77 7.61
C LEU A 456 -23.46 28.87 7.89
N ALA A 457 -24.19 27.75 7.88
CA ALA A 457 -25.60 27.68 8.26
C ALA A 457 -25.88 26.47 9.17
N GLY A 458 -27.02 26.49 9.86
CA GLY A 458 -27.49 25.38 10.69
C GLY A 458 -27.91 24.15 9.88
N GLY A 459 -28.43 23.14 10.57
CA GLY A 459 -28.97 21.92 9.97
C GLY A 459 -29.04 20.77 10.97
N GLU A 460 -29.57 19.63 10.52
CA GLU A 460 -29.89 18.48 11.38
C GLU A 460 -28.64 17.84 12.04
N ARG A 461 -27.46 18.01 11.46
CA ARG A 461 -26.18 17.49 11.98
C ARG A 461 -25.44 18.49 12.87
N LEU A 462 -25.97 19.68 13.15
CA LEU A 462 -25.25 20.70 13.94
C LEU A 462 -24.83 20.17 15.32
N GLU A 463 -25.76 19.50 16.01
CA GLU A 463 -25.47 18.87 17.31
C GLU A 463 -24.55 17.65 17.20
N GLN A 464 -24.44 17.03 16.03
CA GLN A 464 -23.42 16.01 15.78
C GLN A 464 -22.04 16.64 15.66
N PHE A 465 -21.89 17.75 14.93
CA PHE A 465 -20.64 18.50 14.85
C PHE A 465 -20.18 18.98 16.24
N ARG A 466 -21.08 19.62 17.00
CA ARG A 466 -20.78 20.10 18.37
C ARG A 466 -20.35 19.00 19.34
N ARG A 467 -20.85 17.77 19.14
CA ARG A 467 -20.44 16.60 19.96
C ARG A 467 -19.06 16.08 19.64
N ILE A 468 -18.59 16.22 18.39
CA ILE A 468 -17.29 15.70 17.96
C ILE A 468 -16.18 16.74 18.10
N VAL A 469 -16.48 18.03 17.89
CA VAL A 469 -15.47 19.10 17.82
C VAL A 469 -16.09 20.45 18.15
N ASP A 470 -15.28 21.37 18.68
CA ASP A 470 -15.72 22.76 18.92
C ASP A 470 -16.22 23.36 17.60
N THR A 471 -17.51 23.70 17.58
CA THR A 471 -18.24 24.08 16.38
C THR A 471 -19.09 25.32 16.63
N ALA A 472 -18.92 26.34 15.79
CA ALA A 472 -19.73 27.55 15.80
C ALA A 472 -20.51 27.72 14.49
N LEU A 473 -21.65 28.40 14.57
CA LEU A 473 -22.31 28.96 13.39
C LEU A 473 -21.71 30.32 13.09
N LEU A 474 -21.49 30.62 11.80
CA LEU A 474 -21.00 31.93 11.40
C LEU A 474 -21.91 33.06 11.92
N ASP A 475 -23.22 32.90 11.79
CA ASP A 475 -24.21 33.91 12.20
C ASP A 475 -24.27 34.10 13.74
N ASP A 476 -23.77 33.13 14.53
CA ASP A 476 -23.63 33.29 15.99
C ASP A 476 -22.39 34.13 16.35
N LEU A 477 -21.39 34.13 15.46
CA LEU A 477 -20.12 34.84 15.68
C LEU A 477 -20.15 36.25 15.11
N VAL A 478 -20.83 36.48 13.99
CA VAL A 478 -20.72 37.74 13.25
C VAL A 478 -22.07 38.24 12.73
N SER A 479 -22.22 39.56 12.66
CA SER A 479 -23.38 40.21 12.05
C SER A 479 -23.08 40.65 10.61
N PRO A 480 -24.03 40.56 9.67
CA PRO A 480 -23.86 41.08 8.31
C PRO A 480 -23.43 42.55 8.26
N THR A 481 -23.86 43.37 9.23
CA THR A 481 -23.57 44.81 9.31
C THR A 481 -22.18 45.15 9.85
N GLU A 482 -21.44 44.19 10.37
CA GLU A 482 -20.08 44.40 10.87
C GLU A 482 -19.07 44.56 9.73
N THR A 483 -18.00 45.31 9.99
CA THR A 483 -16.87 45.46 9.07
C THR A 483 -16.10 44.14 8.95
N THR A 484 -15.45 43.89 7.81
CA THR A 484 -14.61 42.70 7.56
C THR A 484 -13.60 42.47 8.69
N ALA A 485 -12.90 43.52 9.12
CA ALA A 485 -11.94 43.43 10.22
C ALA A 485 -12.57 42.97 11.55
N THR A 486 -13.79 43.43 11.86
CA THR A 486 -14.52 43.01 13.06
C THR A 486 -14.94 41.54 12.96
N LYS A 487 -15.45 41.12 11.80
CA LYS A 487 -15.85 39.73 11.55
C LYS A 487 -14.65 38.78 11.75
N LEU A 488 -13.51 39.12 11.17
CA LEU A 488 -12.28 38.34 11.29
C LEU A 488 -11.75 38.30 12.72
N ALA A 489 -11.80 39.43 13.45
CA ALA A 489 -11.39 39.47 14.84
C ALA A 489 -12.24 38.54 15.72
N ARG A 490 -13.56 38.48 15.51
CA ARG A 490 -14.45 37.57 16.25
C ARG A 490 -14.23 36.10 15.90
N ILE A 491 -14.01 35.80 14.62
CA ILE A 491 -13.69 34.43 14.18
C ILE A 491 -12.36 33.98 14.80
N ALA A 492 -11.34 34.84 14.80
CA ALA A 492 -10.04 34.55 15.40
C ALA A 492 -10.09 34.42 16.93
N ASP A 493 -10.88 35.27 17.60
CA ASP A 493 -11.09 35.23 19.06
C ASP A 493 -11.79 33.93 19.48
N TRP A 494 -12.89 33.56 18.81
CA TRP A 494 -13.55 32.27 19.03
C TRP A 494 -12.62 31.10 18.75
N TYR A 495 -11.81 31.17 17.69
CA TYR A 495 -10.87 30.12 17.38
C TYR A 495 -9.79 29.96 18.46
N GLY A 496 -9.46 31.02 19.19
CA GLY A 496 -8.41 31.01 20.22
C GLY A 496 -7.00 31.18 19.63
N GLY A 497 -6.89 31.83 18.46
CA GLY A 497 -5.62 32.07 17.77
C GLY A 497 -5.74 32.09 16.25
N ARG A 498 -4.61 32.08 15.55
CA ARG A 498 -4.54 32.04 14.08
C ARG A 498 -4.41 30.58 13.60
N PRO A 499 -5.32 30.06 12.75
CA PRO A 499 -5.12 28.74 12.16
C PRO A 499 -3.92 28.73 11.20
N ASP A 500 -3.32 27.57 11.04
CA ASP A 500 -2.24 27.32 10.08
C ASP A 500 -2.79 26.89 8.70
N LEU A 501 -4.05 26.42 8.67
CA LEU A 501 -4.77 26.04 7.45
C LEU A 501 -6.27 26.28 7.61
N ILE A 502 -6.90 26.77 6.54
CA ILE A 502 -8.36 26.79 6.40
C ILE A 502 -8.76 25.70 5.41
N TYR A 503 -9.63 24.80 5.83
CA TYR A 503 -10.16 23.72 5.00
C TYR A 503 -11.63 23.98 4.66
N CYS A 504 -11.90 24.33 3.41
CA CYS A 504 -13.24 24.57 2.90
C CYS A 504 -13.84 23.28 2.34
N ASN A 505 -14.85 22.72 3.01
CA ASN A 505 -15.47 21.45 2.61
C ASN A 505 -16.71 21.71 1.73
N SER A 506 -16.52 21.71 0.40
CA SER A 506 -17.47 22.03 -0.68
C SER A 506 -17.16 23.37 -1.37
N LEU A 507 -17.44 23.46 -2.67
CA LEU A 507 -17.48 24.72 -3.41
C LEU A 507 -18.59 25.66 -2.90
N ALA A 508 -19.64 25.13 -2.26
CA ALA A 508 -20.72 25.92 -1.64
C ALA A 508 -20.30 26.70 -0.39
N THR A 509 -19.03 26.62 0.02
CA THR A 509 -18.46 27.51 1.04
C THR A 509 -18.01 28.87 0.47
N GLY A 510 -18.31 29.13 -0.80
CA GLY A 510 -17.87 30.30 -1.56
C GLY A 510 -18.04 31.65 -0.85
N ARG A 511 -19.23 31.91 -0.29
CA ARG A 511 -19.57 33.17 0.40
C ARG A 511 -18.63 33.66 1.51
N VAL A 512 -17.71 32.82 2.01
CA VAL A 512 -16.69 33.22 3.01
C VAL A 512 -15.25 33.23 2.48
N HIS A 513 -15.00 32.86 1.23
CA HIS A 513 -13.65 32.78 0.68
C HIS A 513 -12.97 34.15 0.65
N ALA A 514 -13.66 35.19 0.18
CA ALA A 514 -13.15 36.56 0.22
C ALA A 514 -12.88 37.04 1.65
N LEU A 515 -13.82 36.78 2.57
CA LEU A 515 -13.67 37.14 3.99
C LEU A 515 -12.42 36.46 4.61
N LEU A 516 -12.30 35.14 4.47
CA LEU A 516 -11.22 34.37 5.09
C LEU A 516 -9.87 34.57 4.39
N GLY A 517 -9.88 34.94 3.10
CA GLY A 517 -8.68 35.24 2.32
C GLY A 517 -7.87 36.41 2.88
N GLU A 518 -8.52 37.37 3.54
CA GLU A 518 -7.88 38.50 4.22
C GLU A 518 -6.99 38.09 5.42
N LEU A 519 -7.11 36.84 5.91
CA LEU A 519 -6.29 36.35 7.01
C LEU A 519 -4.85 35.96 6.60
N ASP A 520 -4.54 35.95 5.29
CA ASP A 520 -3.25 35.47 4.75
C ASP A 520 -2.89 34.06 5.24
N ILE A 521 -3.90 33.19 5.37
CA ILE A 521 -3.79 31.78 5.75
C ILE A 521 -4.13 30.96 4.52
N PRO A 522 -3.38 29.89 4.19
CA PRO A 522 -3.67 29.11 3.01
C PRO A 522 -5.05 28.42 3.11
N ILE A 523 -5.86 28.58 2.07
CA ILE A 523 -7.16 27.90 1.93
C ILE A 523 -7.00 26.67 1.05
N LEU A 524 -7.43 25.51 1.56
CA LEU A 524 -7.57 24.25 0.84
C LEU A 524 -9.06 23.97 0.63
N THR A 525 -9.52 23.93 -0.62
CA THR A 525 -10.94 23.74 -0.93
C THR A 525 -11.19 22.35 -1.49
N HIS A 526 -11.99 21.55 -0.79
CA HIS A 526 -12.43 20.25 -1.26
C HIS A 526 -13.67 20.41 -2.13
N ALA A 527 -13.50 20.30 -3.45
CA ALA A 527 -14.56 20.34 -4.43
C ALA A 527 -15.34 19.02 -4.44
N ARG A 528 -16.66 19.10 -4.19
CA ARG A 528 -17.56 17.95 -4.08
C ARG A 528 -18.79 18.10 -4.98
N GLU A 529 -18.73 19.03 -5.91
CA GLU A 529 -19.83 19.46 -6.76
C GLU A 529 -19.42 19.37 -8.23
N LEU A 530 -20.42 19.16 -9.08
CA LEU A 530 -20.34 19.29 -10.53
C LEU A 530 -21.32 20.41 -10.97
N ALA A 531 -21.43 20.64 -12.28
CA ALA A 531 -22.12 21.78 -12.87
C ALA A 531 -23.50 22.08 -12.27
N THR A 532 -24.36 21.07 -12.11
CA THR A 532 -25.73 21.26 -11.61
C THR A 532 -25.74 21.75 -10.17
N SER A 533 -24.87 21.19 -9.33
CA SER A 533 -24.77 21.55 -7.91
C SER A 533 -24.14 22.93 -7.73
N VAL A 534 -23.10 23.26 -8.53
CA VAL A 534 -22.49 24.60 -8.53
C VAL A 534 -23.48 25.66 -8.99
N ALA A 535 -24.21 25.42 -10.08
CA ALA A 535 -25.19 26.36 -10.61
C ALA A 535 -26.27 26.74 -9.57
N ARG A 536 -26.57 25.85 -8.63
CA ARG A 536 -27.56 26.06 -7.57
C ARG A 536 -27.01 26.68 -6.30
N TYR A 537 -25.83 26.25 -5.85
CA TYR A 537 -25.35 26.56 -4.49
C TYR A 537 -24.10 27.44 -4.43
N ALA A 538 -23.35 27.56 -5.51
CA ALA A 538 -22.03 28.23 -5.49
C ALA A 538 -21.80 29.18 -6.66
N LYS A 539 -22.75 29.30 -7.60
CA LYS A 539 -22.59 30.01 -8.87
C LYS A 539 -22.03 31.42 -8.70
N ASP A 540 -22.58 32.17 -7.76
CA ASP A 540 -22.25 33.59 -7.59
C ASP A 540 -20.92 33.80 -6.84
N ASP A 541 -20.37 32.75 -6.24
CA ASP A 541 -19.17 32.82 -5.40
C ASP A 541 -17.92 32.17 -6.05
N MET A 542 -18.04 31.57 -7.24
CA MET A 542 -16.95 30.78 -7.83
C MET A 542 -15.69 31.61 -8.12
N GLU A 543 -15.84 32.90 -8.43
CA GLU A 543 -14.70 33.81 -8.62
C GLU A 543 -13.88 33.94 -7.33
N ASP A 544 -14.54 34.11 -6.18
CA ASP A 544 -13.90 34.18 -4.87
C ASP A 544 -13.29 32.82 -4.49
N VAL A 545 -13.99 31.73 -4.77
CA VAL A 545 -13.48 30.37 -4.52
C VAL A 545 -12.15 30.16 -5.25
N VAL A 546 -12.09 30.48 -6.54
CA VAL A 546 -10.89 30.30 -7.37
C VAL A 546 -9.77 31.24 -6.91
N SER A 547 -10.10 32.51 -6.65
CA SER A 547 -9.10 33.54 -6.34
C SER A 547 -8.42 33.35 -4.98
N HIS A 548 -9.14 32.81 -3.98
CA HIS A 548 -8.63 32.67 -2.62
C HIS A 548 -8.19 31.24 -2.26
N THR A 549 -8.50 30.25 -3.09
CA THR A 549 -8.06 28.86 -2.86
C THR A 549 -6.61 28.66 -3.31
N ARG A 550 -5.74 28.28 -2.39
CA ARG A 550 -4.33 27.94 -2.70
C ARG A 550 -4.20 26.61 -3.45
N ARG A 551 -5.06 25.65 -3.11
CA ARG A 551 -5.08 24.32 -3.72
C ARG A 551 -6.47 23.70 -3.58
N PHE A 552 -6.89 22.96 -4.59
CA PHE A 552 -8.13 22.20 -4.59
C PHE A 552 -7.87 20.72 -4.32
N VAL A 553 -8.83 20.08 -3.65
CA VAL A 553 -8.99 18.62 -3.63
C VAL A 553 -10.25 18.28 -4.40
N ALA A 554 -10.13 17.57 -5.51
CA ALA A 554 -11.27 17.09 -6.29
C ALA A 554 -11.62 15.66 -5.88
N CYS A 555 -12.90 15.40 -5.59
CA CYS A 555 -13.33 14.07 -5.15
C CYS A 555 -13.34 13.00 -6.26
N SER A 556 -13.13 13.39 -7.53
CA SER A 556 -13.01 12.49 -8.68
C SER A 556 -12.29 13.18 -9.85
N PRO A 557 -11.81 12.43 -10.85
CA PRO A 557 -11.32 12.99 -12.10
C PRO A 557 -12.35 13.90 -12.78
N SER A 558 -13.63 13.53 -12.78
CA SER A 558 -14.69 14.37 -13.38
C SER A 558 -14.82 15.74 -12.71
N VAL A 559 -14.66 15.81 -11.38
CA VAL A 559 -14.70 17.10 -10.67
C VAL A 559 -13.46 17.95 -10.99
N ARG A 560 -12.27 17.34 -11.09
CA ARG A 560 -11.07 18.03 -11.57
C ARG A 560 -11.30 18.59 -12.97
N ASP A 561 -11.81 17.76 -13.88
CA ASP A 561 -12.00 18.15 -15.28
C ASP A 561 -13.03 19.28 -15.41
N TYR A 562 -14.07 19.26 -14.59
CA TYR A 562 -15.02 20.37 -14.46
C TYR A 562 -14.35 21.67 -13.99
N LEU A 563 -13.54 21.65 -12.93
CA LEU A 563 -12.81 22.83 -12.44
C LEU A 563 -11.85 23.40 -13.50
N VAL A 564 -11.17 22.54 -14.25
CA VAL A 564 -10.26 22.94 -15.33
C VAL A 564 -11.04 23.54 -16.50
N ALA A 565 -12.10 22.86 -16.94
CA ALA A 565 -12.85 23.25 -18.13
C ALA A 565 -13.65 24.54 -17.92
N GLU A 566 -14.39 24.62 -16.82
CA GLU A 566 -15.35 25.70 -16.57
C GLU A 566 -14.74 26.87 -15.80
N HIS A 567 -13.83 26.60 -14.87
CA HIS A 567 -13.28 27.61 -13.96
C HIS A 567 -11.79 27.91 -14.16
N LYS A 568 -11.17 27.30 -15.17
CA LYS A 568 -9.77 27.53 -15.59
C LYS A 568 -8.74 27.34 -14.47
N VAL A 569 -9.04 26.48 -13.49
CA VAL A 569 -8.11 26.13 -12.43
C VAL A 569 -6.95 25.31 -13.02
N GLU A 570 -5.71 25.66 -12.68
CA GLU A 570 -4.54 24.92 -13.16
C GLU A 570 -4.51 23.48 -12.62
N THR A 571 -4.17 22.51 -13.47
CA THR A 571 -4.14 21.09 -13.08
C THR A 571 -3.14 20.79 -11.95
N ASN A 572 -2.03 21.53 -11.87
CA ASN A 572 -1.02 21.40 -10.81
C ASN A 572 -1.52 21.87 -9.41
N ALA A 573 -2.63 22.61 -9.39
CA ALA A 573 -3.29 23.16 -8.21
C ALA A 573 -4.45 22.29 -7.73
N ILE A 574 -4.68 21.12 -8.35
CA ILE A 574 -5.76 20.19 -8.00
C ILE A 574 -5.17 18.82 -7.67
N ASP A 575 -5.39 18.35 -6.45
CA ASP A 575 -5.14 16.95 -6.08
C ASP A 575 -6.44 16.14 -6.21
N VAL A 576 -6.42 15.02 -6.94
CA VAL A 576 -7.58 14.12 -7.03
C VAL A 576 -7.52 13.09 -5.90
N ILE A 577 -8.44 13.19 -4.94
CA ILE A 577 -8.54 12.30 -3.78
C ILE A 577 -9.98 11.82 -3.68
N PRO A 578 -10.26 10.51 -3.87
CA PRO A 578 -11.63 10.01 -3.89
C PRO A 578 -12.35 10.23 -2.57
N SER A 579 -13.68 10.09 -2.55
CA SER A 579 -14.39 10.01 -1.26
C SER A 579 -14.06 8.70 -0.55
N ALA A 580 -14.28 8.67 0.76
CA ALA A 580 -14.08 7.48 1.58
C ALA A 580 -15.20 7.32 2.59
N VAL A 581 -15.37 6.09 3.07
CA VAL A 581 -16.29 5.74 4.16
C VAL A 581 -15.56 4.88 5.19
N PRO A 582 -15.90 4.97 6.49
CA PRO A 582 -15.26 4.18 7.53
C PRO A 582 -15.45 2.70 7.23
N GLN A 583 -14.35 1.93 7.28
CA GLN A 583 -14.42 0.49 7.10
C GLN A 583 -15.30 -0.10 8.22
N PRO A 584 -16.35 -0.86 7.89
CA PRO A 584 -17.11 -1.59 8.92
C PRO A 584 -16.14 -2.53 9.65
N GLY A 585 -16.30 -2.66 10.98
CA GLY A 585 -15.57 -3.65 11.76
C GLY A 585 -15.66 -5.05 11.14
N ALA A 586 -14.75 -5.95 11.50
CA ALA A 586 -14.70 -7.33 11.02
C ALA A 586 -15.96 -8.11 11.45
N ASP A 587 -17.07 -7.84 10.79
CA ASP A 587 -18.27 -8.64 10.84
C ASP A 587 -17.99 -9.83 9.91
N PRO A 588 -18.11 -11.09 10.38
CA PRO A 588 -18.06 -12.26 9.51
C PRO A 588 -19.02 -12.03 8.35
N GLY A 589 -18.57 -12.31 7.12
CA GLY A 589 -19.32 -12.02 5.88
C GLY A 589 -20.81 -12.26 6.05
N GLN A 590 -21.61 -11.26 5.66
CA GLN A 590 -23.03 -11.24 5.94
C GLN A 590 -23.68 -12.52 5.41
N THR A 591 -24.18 -13.36 6.32
CA THR A 591 -24.86 -14.59 5.92
C THR A 591 -26.23 -14.24 5.35
N GLU A 592 -26.73 -15.08 4.44
CA GLU A 592 -28.07 -14.93 3.88
C GLU A 592 -29.14 -14.85 4.98
N ILE A 593 -28.94 -15.56 6.10
CA ILE A 593 -29.82 -15.55 7.27
C ILE A 593 -29.90 -14.14 7.87
N GLN A 594 -28.77 -13.50 8.14
CA GLN A 594 -28.73 -12.14 8.72
C GLN A 594 -29.38 -11.11 7.80
N ARG A 595 -29.25 -11.28 6.49
CA ARG A 595 -29.92 -10.42 5.50
C ARG A 595 -31.43 -10.58 5.56
N LEU A 596 -31.93 -11.81 5.55
CA LEU A 596 -33.36 -12.09 5.63
C LEU A 596 -33.98 -11.65 6.97
N GLU A 597 -33.24 -11.75 8.07
CA GLU A 597 -33.66 -11.21 9.37
C GLU A 597 -33.83 -9.68 9.32
N ARG A 598 -32.88 -8.96 8.72
CA ARG A 598 -33.01 -7.51 8.54
C ARG A 598 -34.23 -7.15 7.69
N ARG A 599 -34.51 -7.91 6.63
CA ARG A 599 -35.74 -7.72 5.84
C ARG A 599 -36.99 -7.92 6.68
N ARG A 600 -37.06 -8.99 7.48
CA ARG A 600 -38.18 -9.22 8.39
C ARG A 600 -38.38 -8.08 9.39
N LEU A 601 -37.29 -7.60 9.99
CA LEU A 601 -37.32 -6.46 10.92
C LEU A 601 -37.78 -5.15 10.24
N ALA A 602 -37.42 -4.96 8.97
CA ALA A 602 -37.85 -3.81 8.17
C ALA A 602 -39.24 -3.97 7.53
N GLY A 603 -39.89 -5.13 7.69
CA GLY A 603 -41.16 -5.44 7.02
C GLY A 603 -41.04 -5.62 5.50
N TRP A 604 -39.85 -5.95 5.00
CA TRP A 604 -39.58 -6.11 3.58
C TRP A 604 -39.84 -7.55 3.10
N PRO A 605 -40.22 -7.75 1.83
CA PRO A 605 -40.42 -9.08 1.27
C PRO A 605 -39.11 -9.88 1.28
N VAL A 606 -39.20 -11.15 1.67
CA VAL A 606 -38.06 -12.08 1.77
C VAL A 606 -37.88 -12.93 0.51
N ASP A 607 -38.91 -13.01 -0.32
CA ASP A 607 -39.01 -13.79 -1.55
C ASP A 607 -38.75 -12.97 -2.83
N LYS A 608 -38.53 -11.65 -2.69
CA LYS A 608 -38.25 -10.73 -3.81
C LYS A 608 -36.79 -10.28 -3.82
N THR A 609 -36.32 -9.90 -5.01
CA THR A 609 -35.04 -9.18 -5.14
C THR A 609 -35.23 -7.72 -4.73
N ILE A 610 -34.43 -7.25 -3.77
CA ILE A 610 -34.53 -5.89 -3.26
C ILE A 610 -33.54 -4.96 -3.98
N VAL A 611 -34.07 -3.96 -4.69
CA VAL A 611 -33.28 -2.92 -5.37
C VAL A 611 -33.33 -1.65 -4.55
N LEU A 612 -32.18 -1.12 -4.15
CA LEU A 612 -32.09 0.06 -3.31
C LEU A 612 -31.51 1.24 -4.08
N GLY A 613 -32.16 2.40 -3.99
CA GLY A 613 -31.65 3.70 -4.44
C GLY A 613 -31.50 4.65 -3.25
N SER A 614 -30.72 5.72 -3.40
CA SER A 614 -30.59 6.72 -2.34
C SER A 614 -30.20 8.10 -2.87
N GLY A 615 -30.77 9.14 -2.26
CA GLY A 615 -30.41 10.53 -2.52
C GLY A 615 -31.30 11.52 -1.76
N LEU A 616 -30.80 12.75 -1.62
CA LEU A 616 -31.43 13.84 -0.88
C LEU A 616 -31.48 15.13 -1.71
N ALA A 617 -32.39 16.03 -1.33
CA ALA A 617 -32.54 17.44 -1.75
C ALA A 617 -32.85 17.71 -3.24
N MET A 618 -32.26 16.98 -4.19
CA MET A 618 -32.38 17.22 -5.63
C MET A 618 -32.82 15.95 -6.38
N PRO A 619 -34.14 15.63 -6.42
CA PRO A 619 -34.66 14.38 -6.98
C PRO A 619 -34.23 14.17 -8.42
N PHE A 620 -34.26 15.21 -9.25
CA PHE A 620 -33.92 15.12 -10.67
C PHE A 620 -32.41 14.99 -10.91
N ARG A 621 -31.57 15.62 -10.09
CA ARG A 621 -30.12 15.38 -10.12
C ARG A 621 -29.80 13.93 -9.73
N LYS A 622 -30.45 13.45 -8.67
CA LYS A 622 -30.33 12.08 -8.15
C LYS A 622 -31.04 11.04 -9.00
N GLY A 623 -31.87 11.47 -9.95
CA GLY A 623 -32.62 10.63 -10.88
C GLY A 623 -33.66 9.74 -10.19
N ALA A 624 -34.34 10.25 -9.16
CA ALA A 624 -35.42 9.51 -8.50
C ALA A 624 -36.60 9.25 -9.46
N ASP A 625 -36.81 10.13 -10.44
CA ASP A 625 -37.74 9.93 -11.55
C ASP A 625 -37.31 8.77 -12.48
N LEU A 626 -36.00 8.66 -12.77
CA LEU A 626 -35.46 7.53 -13.54
C LEU A 626 -35.53 6.21 -12.77
N PHE A 627 -35.40 6.25 -11.45
CA PHE A 627 -35.57 5.09 -10.58
C PHE A 627 -37.00 4.52 -10.66
N ILE A 628 -38.00 5.41 -10.67
CA ILE A 628 -39.40 5.03 -10.91
C ILE A 628 -39.56 4.46 -12.33
N GLU A 629 -38.94 5.08 -13.34
CA GLU A 629 -39.04 4.63 -14.73
C GLU A 629 -38.46 3.23 -14.96
N VAL A 630 -37.32 2.91 -14.33
CA VAL A 630 -36.74 1.56 -14.39
C VAL A 630 -37.72 0.51 -13.87
N ALA A 631 -38.36 0.76 -12.72
CA ALA A 631 -39.38 -0.13 -12.18
C ALA A 631 -40.61 -0.24 -13.11
N ARG A 632 -41.05 0.88 -13.71
CA ARG A 632 -42.16 0.90 -14.68
C ARG A 632 -41.86 0.01 -15.88
N ILE A 633 -40.64 0.09 -16.44
CA ILE A 633 -40.20 -0.73 -17.57
C ILE A 633 -40.18 -2.21 -17.19
N LEU A 634 -39.67 -2.57 -16.01
CA LEU A 634 -39.65 -3.96 -15.55
C LEU A 634 -41.07 -4.52 -15.37
N ARG A 635 -41.99 -3.73 -14.81
CA ARG A 635 -43.40 -4.13 -14.67
C ARG A 635 -44.08 -4.30 -16.03
N ALA A 636 -43.87 -3.38 -16.97
CA ALA A 636 -44.41 -3.48 -18.33
C ALA A 636 -43.94 -4.75 -19.07
N ARG A 637 -42.76 -5.27 -18.70
CA ARG A 637 -42.21 -6.54 -19.22
C ARG A 637 -42.68 -7.78 -18.46
N GLY A 638 -43.59 -7.64 -17.50
CA GLY A 638 -44.15 -8.74 -16.72
C GLY A 638 -43.18 -9.33 -15.68
N VAL A 639 -42.20 -8.56 -15.21
CA VAL A 639 -41.29 -9.00 -14.15
C VAL A 639 -41.92 -8.73 -12.78
N GLU A 640 -42.07 -9.77 -11.96
CA GLU A 640 -42.74 -9.65 -10.65
C GLU A 640 -41.78 -9.73 -9.44
N ASP A 641 -40.62 -10.38 -9.59
CA ASP A 641 -39.70 -10.80 -8.51
C ASP A 641 -38.78 -9.69 -7.97
N TYR A 642 -39.31 -8.47 -7.80
CA TYR A 642 -38.55 -7.36 -7.24
C TYR A 642 -39.39 -6.41 -6.38
N HIS A 643 -38.69 -5.65 -5.53
CA HIS A 643 -39.21 -4.44 -4.89
C HIS A 643 -38.13 -3.36 -4.84
N PHE A 644 -38.50 -2.13 -5.15
CA PHE A 644 -37.60 -0.98 -5.19
C PHE A 644 -37.82 -0.14 -3.94
N TYR A 645 -36.74 0.16 -3.21
CA TYR A 645 -36.76 1.06 -2.07
C TYR A 645 -35.85 2.25 -2.32
N TRP A 646 -36.32 3.46 -2.00
CA TRP A 646 -35.51 4.67 -2.06
C TRP A 646 -35.29 5.23 -0.66
N LEU A 647 -34.03 5.47 -0.31
CA LEU A 647 -33.63 6.13 0.94
C LEU A 647 -33.37 7.63 0.72
N GLY A 648 -34.01 8.45 1.55
CA GLY A 648 -33.92 9.90 1.54
C GLY A 648 -35.19 10.58 1.06
N SER A 649 -35.46 11.75 1.61
CA SER A 649 -36.61 12.58 1.27
C SER A 649 -36.27 13.66 0.23
N PHE A 650 -37.29 14.08 -0.49
CA PHE A 650 -37.24 15.25 -1.37
C PHE A 650 -38.35 16.23 -1.00
N PRO A 651 -38.10 17.54 -1.05
CA PRO A 651 -39.17 18.52 -0.88
C PRO A 651 -40.22 18.34 -1.98
N GLU A 652 -41.51 18.23 -1.64
CA GLU A 652 -42.56 18.01 -2.64
C GLU A 652 -42.65 19.11 -3.69
N ARG A 653 -42.32 20.34 -3.29
CA ARG A 653 -42.31 21.54 -4.15
C ARG A 653 -41.07 21.66 -5.03
N GLU A 654 -40.10 20.78 -4.84
CA GLU A 654 -38.89 20.75 -5.65
C GLU A 654 -39.28 20.52 -7.11
N ARG A 655 -38.72 21.34 -8.00
CA ARG A 655 -39.16 21.44 -9.38
C ARG A 655 -37.97 21.47 -10.33
N ASP A 656 -38.13 20.74 -11.42
CA ASP A 656 -37.33 20.91 -12.63
C ASP A 656 -38.17 21.64 -13.69
N GLU A 657 -37.52 22.50 -14.47
CA GLU A 657 -38.20 23.32 -15.48
C GLU A 657 -38.90 22.47 -16.55
N VAL A 658 -38.31 21.33 -16.89
CA VAL A 658 -38.76 20.41 -17.93
C VAL A 658 -39.58 19.26 -17.36
N LEU A 659 -39.12 18.66 -16.25
CA LEU A 659 -39.71 17.45 -15.69
C LEU A 659 -40.88 17.74 -14.71
N GLY A 660 -41.09 18.99 -14.33
CA GLY A 660 -42.17 19.38 -13.42
C GLY A 660 -41.80 19.22 -11.95
N THR A 661 -42.82 19.16 -11.10
CA THR A 661 -42.65 19.06 -9.63
C THR A 661 -42.51 17.62 -9.17
N TRP A 662 -41.78 17.39 -8.08
CA TRP A 662 -41.61 16.05 -7.53
C TRP A 662 -42.94 15.39 -7.11
N SER A 663 -43.89 16.16 -6.56
CA SER A 663 -45.23 15.64 -6.22
C SER A 663 -45.97 15.07 -7.43
N GLN A 664 -45.88 15.70 -8.61
CA GLN A 664 -46.50 15.19 -9.84
C GLN A 664 -45.92 13.82 -10.28
N HIS A 665 -44.65 13.54 -10.00
CA HIS A 665 -44.05 12.23 -10.27
C HIS A 665 -44.57 11.15 -9.33
N LEU A 666 -44.73 11.48 -8.04
CA LEU A 666 -45.32 10.58 -7.06
C LEU A 666 -46.80 10.27 -7.37
N ASP A 667 -47.57 11.29 -7.75
CA ASP A 667 -48.97 11.11 -8.13
C ASP A 667 -49.12 10.25 -9.37
N ARG A 668 -48.22 10.41 -10.36
CA ARG A 668 -48.18 9.55 -11.55
C ARG A 668 -47.80 8.12 -11.20
N MET A 669 -46.79 7.93 -10.34
CA MET A 669 -46.39 6.59 -9.87
C MET A 669 -47.57 5.86 -9.21
N ARG A 670 -48.34 6.55 -8.37
CA ARG A 670 -49.55 6.01 -7.72
C ARG A 670 -50.69 5.76 -8.72
N ALA A 671 -50.93 6.69 -9.64
CA ALA A 671 -51.95 6.53 -10.69
C ALA A 671 -51.65 5.34 -11.60
N ASP A 672 -50.38 5.07 -11.87
CA ASP A 672 -49.93 3.88 -12.60
C ASP A 672 -50.04 2.60 -11.76
N GLY A 673 -50.29 2.69 -10.44
CA GLY A 673 -50.30 1.55 -9.49
C GLY A 673 -48.91 0.96 -9.24
N LEU A 674 -47.85 1.77 -9.38
CA LEU A 674 -46.45 1.33 -9.22
C LEU A 674 -45.96 1.44 -7.77
N ASP A 675 -46.77 2.02 -6.88
CA ASP A 675 -46.54 2.08 -5.43
C ASP A 675 -46.50 0.69 -4.76
N GLU A 676 -47.08 -0.34 -5.39
CA GLU A 676 -46.90 -1.74 -5.00
C GLU A 676 -45.48 -2.29 -5.25
N LYS A 677 -44.68 -1.61 -6.08
CA LYS A 677 -43.33 -2.03 -6.50
C LYS A 677 -42.23 -1.07 -6.08
N VAL A 678 -42.57 0.20 -5.82
CA VAL A 678 -41.61 1.26 -5.49
C VAL A 678 -42.05 1.95 -4.20
N THR A 679 -41.17 1.99 -3.20
CA THR A 679 -41.44 2.62 -1.91
C THR A 679 -40.34 3.61 -1.55
N PHE A 680 -40.73 4.87 -1.29
CA PHE A 680 -39.85 5.90 -0.75
C PHE A 680 -39.93 5.85 0.77
N LEU A 681 -38.81 5.58 1.43
CA LEU A 681 -38.75 5.39 2.88
C LEU A 681 -38.50 6.69 3.66
N GLY A 682 -38.24 7.78 2.95
CA GLY A 682 -37.84 9.05 3.56
C GLY A 682 -36.44 8.98 4.17
N ASP A 683 -36.15 9.92 5.06
CA ASP A 683 -34.85 10.00 5.73
C ASP A 683 -34.73 8.91 6.81
N VAL A 684 -33.58 8.25 6.84
CA VAL A 684 -33.31 7.13 7.75
C VAL A 684 -32.02 7.35 8.54
N ASP A 685 -31.99 6.90 9.79
CA ASP A 685 -30.80 7.01 10.64
C ASP A 685 -29.72 5.97 10.28
N ASP A 686 -30.11 4.73 9.97
CA ASP A 686 -29.20 3.62 9.65
C ASP A 686 -29.26 3.19 8.19
N VAL A 687 -28.67 4.00 7.30
CA VAL A 687 -28.51 3.68 5.87
C VAL A 687 -27.81 2.33 5.67
N ARG A 688 -26.80 2.01 6.48
CA ARG A 688 -26.01 0.76 6.36
C ARG A 688 -26.85 -0.47 6.65
N GLY A 689 -27.74 -0.39 7.63
CA GLY A 689 -28.69 -1.46 7.95
C GLY A 689 -29.58 -1.82 6.77
N TYR A 690 -30.09 -0.81 6.06
CA TYR A 690 -30.91 -0.99 4.86
C TYR A 690 -30.12 -1.49 3.65
N LEU A 691 -28.90 -0.99 3.44
CA LEU A 691 -28.00 -1.50 2.39
C LEU A 691 -27.74 -3.00 2.59
N ARG A 692 -27.44 -3.41 3.82
CA ARG A 692 -27.27 -4.83 4.16
C ARG A 692 -28.53 -5.67 3.93
N ALA A 693 -29.72 -5.08 3.90
CA ALA A 693 -30.95 -5.81 3.61
C ALA A 693 -31.22 -5.98 2.09
N ALA A 694 -30.52 -5.25 1.22
CA ALA A 694 -30.77 -5.23 -0.22
C ALA A 694 -30.08 -6.37 -1.00
N ASP A 695 -30.38 -6.48 -2.30
CA ASP A 695 -29.68 -7.35 -3.26
C ASP A 695 -28.81 -6.55 -4.25
N LEU A 696 -29.26 -5.34 -4.62
CA LEU A 696 -28.70 -4.51 -5.68
C LEU A 696 -28.76 -3.04 -5.27
N PHE A 697 -27.76 -2.26 -5.69
CA PHE A 697 -27.78 -0.81 -5.54
C PHE A 697 -27.90 -0.13 -6.91
N LEU A 698 -28.93 0.69 -7.08
CA LEU A 698 -29.22 1.39 -8.33
C LEU A 698 -28.97 2.89 -8.14
N LEU A 699 -27.89 3.38 -8.72
CA LEU A 699 -27.49 4.78 -8.67
C LEU A 699 -27.94 5.49 -9.95
N THR A 700 -29.16 5.99 -9.93
CA THR A 700 -29.82 6.65 -11.07
C THR A 700 -29.42 8.11 -11.27
N SER A 701 -28.34 8.56 -10.61
CA SER A 701 -27.94 9.96 -10.64
C SER A 701 -27.51 10.41 -12.04
N ARG A 702 -28.09 11.53 -12.50
CA ARG A 702 -27.65 12.22 -13.73
C ARG A 702 -26.30 12.89 -13.54
N GLU A 703 -26.03 13.30 -12.31
CA GLU A 703 -24.78 13.88 -11.85
C GLU A 703 -24.48 13.35 -10.44
N GLU A 704 -23.32 12.74 -10.26
CA GLU A 704 -22.79 12.20 -9.01
C GLU A 704 -21.27 12.45 -8.95
N PRO A 705 -20.82 13.51 -8.24
CA PRO A 705 -19.41 13.86 -8.13
C PRO A 705 -18.51 12.70 -7.69
N PHE A 706 -19.00 11.83 -6.80
CA PHE A 706 -18.34 10.56 -6.49
C PHE A 706 -19.31 9.46 -6.00
N GLY A 707 -20.27 9.81 -5.14
CA GLY A 707 -21.25 8.86 -4.60
C GLY A 707 -20.76 8.16 -3.33
N ARG A 708 -20.86 8.84 -2.18
CA ARG A 708 -20.53 8.22 -0.88
C ARG A 708 -21.38 6.99 -0.60
N VAL A 709 -22.69 7.07 -0.83
CA VAL A 709 -23.64 5.97 -0.58
C VAL A 709 -23.36 4.75 -1.48
N MET A 710 -22.75 4.95 -2.66
CA MET A 710 -22.28 3.87 -3.50
C MET A 710 -21.13 3.09 -2.83
N LEU A 711 -20.21 3.77 -2.16
CA LEU A 711 -19.20 3.06 -1.36
C LEU A 711 -19.84 2.29 -0.21
N GLU A 712 -20.82 2.88 0.49
CA GLU A 712 -21.54 2.20 1.57
C GLU A 712 -22.26 0.94 1.04
N ALA A 713 -22.85 1.02 -0.15
CA ALA A 713 -23.45 -0.12 -0.85
C ALA A 713 -22.41 -1.20 -1.19
N ALA A 714 -21.26 -0.80 -1.72
CA ALA A 714 -20.17 -1.72 -2.04
C ALA A 714 -19.64 -2.44 -0.78
N PHE A 715 -19.45 -1.73 0.34
CA PHE A 715 -19.09 -2.36 1.62
C PHE A 715 -20.14 -3.34 2.15
N ALA A 716 -21.39 -3.20 1.74
CA ALA A 716 -22.49 -4.14 2.01
C ALA A 716 -22.60 -5.25 0.95
N GLU A 717 -21.58 -5.44 0.11
CA GLU A 717 -21.54 -6.45 -0.96
C GLU A 717 -22.66 -6.31 -2.00
N LEU A 718 -23.15 -5.10 -2.24
CA LEU A 718 -24.11 -4.83 -3.30
C LEU A 718 -23.38 -4.43 -4.59
N PRO A 719 -23.65 -5.08 -5.73
CA PRO A 719 -23.19 -4.56 -7.01
C PRO A 719 -23.95 -3.27 -7.34
N VAL A 720 -23.25 -2.37 -8.02
CA VAL A 720 -23.75 -1.03 -8.33
C VAL A 720 -24.09 -0.91 -9.81
N ILE A 721 -25.29 -0.45 -10.14
CA ILE A 721 -25.64 -0.06 -11.51
C ILE A 721 -25.70 1.46 -11.58
N CYS A 722 -24.95 2.08 -12.51
CA CYS A 722 -24.91 3.54 -12.67
C CYS A 722 -24.83 3.98 -14.14
N PHE A 723 -25.12 5.26 -14.38
CA PHE A 723 -25.00 5.87 -15.70
C PHE A 723 -23.56 6.25 -16.04
N ALA A 724 -23.14 5.97 -17.27
CA ALA A 724 -21.92 6.50 -17.87
C ALA A 724 -21.92 8.02 -17.84
N GLY A 725 -20.76 8.64 -17.59
CA GLY A 725 -20.62 10.09 -17.56
C GLY A 725 -21.44 10.80 -16.47
N SER A 726 -21.90 10.08 -15.44
CA SER A 726 -22.56 10.69 -14.29
C SER A 726 -21.57 11.38 -13.34
N GLY A 727 -20.28 11.12 -13.43
CA GLY A 727 -19.23 11.69 -12.58
C GLY A 727 -18.30 10.60 -12.09
N GLY A 728 -18.00 10.56 -10.78
CA GLY A 728 -17.04 9.60 -10.21
C GLY A 728 -17.58 8.17 -9.99
N ALA A 729 -18.88 7.92 -10.19
CA ALA A 729 -19.46 6.59 -9.99
C ALA A 729 -18.98 5.56 -11.04
N PRO A 730 -18.99 5.83 -12.36
CA PRO A 730 -18.41 4.95 -13.38
C PRO A 730 -16.94 4.60 -13.13
N ASP A 731 -16.14 5.55 -12.64
CA ASP A 731 -14.72 5.33 -12.32
C ASP A 731 -14.53 4.34 -11.17
N PHE A 732 -15.51 4.24 -10.26
CA PHE A 732 -15.51 3.19 -9.23
C PHE A 732 -16.02 1.86 -9.78
N VAL A 733 -17.11 1.87 -10.55
CA VAL A 733 -17.79 0.65 -10.99
C VAL A 733 -16.95 -0.16 -11.99
N GLU A 734 -16.34 0.50 -12.97
CA GLU A 734 -15.55 -0.10 -14.05
C GLU A 734 -16.21 -1.38 -14.62
N ASP A 735 -15.48 -2.50 -14.67
CA ASP A 735 -15.95 -3.80 -15.16
C ASP A 735 -16.13 -4.86 -14.06
N ASP A 736 -15.82 -4.53 -12.80
CA ASP A 736 -15.70 -5.49 -11.70
C ASP A 736 -16.66 -5.23 -10.52
N ALA A 737 -17.12 -3.99 -10.30
CA ALA A 737 -17.96 -3.65 -9.14
C ALA A 737 -19.46 -3.50 -9.47
N GLY A 738 -19.85 -3.75 -10.72
CA GLY A 738 -21.25 -3.61 -11.14
C GLY A 738 -21.46 -3.48 -12.65
N ILE A 739 -22.42 -2.66 -13.08
CA ILE A 739 -22.74 -2.45 -14.51
C ILE A 739 -22.90 -0.96 -14.80
N ILE A 740 -22.14 -0.46 -15.76
CA ILE A 740 -22.29 0.89 -16.31
C ILE A 740 -23.20 0.83 -17.53
N VAL A 741 -24.22 1.69 -17.59
CA VAL A 741 -25.16 1.80 -18.72
C VAL A 741 -25.11 3.19 -19.35
N GLU A 742 -25.67 3.32 -20.56
CA GLU A 742 -25.69 4.59 -21.29
C GLU A 742 -26.36 5.72 -20.50
N ARG A 743 -25.82 6.94 -20.62
CA ARG A 743 -26.21 8.08 -19.81
C ARG A 743 -27.70 8.40 -19.94
N ALA A 744 -28.39 8.44 -18.81
CA ALA A 744 -29.81 8.76 -18.72
C ALA A 744 -30.73 7.85 -19.56
N ASP A 745 -30.33 6.59 -19.79
CA ASP A 745 -31.13 5.56 -20.45
C ASP A 745 -31.78 4.60 -19.42
N PRO A 746 -33.05 4.83 -19.03
CA PRO A 746 -33.74 3.94 -18.09
C PRO A 746 -34.03 2.55 -18.67
N ALA A 747 -34.09 2.37 -20.00
CA ALA A 747 -34.32 1.06 -20.61
C ALA A 747 -33.08 0.16 -20.50
N ALA A 748 -31.90 0.70 -20.83
CA ALA A 748 -30.63 0.01 -20.63
C ALA A 748 -30.38 -0.32 -19.15
N MET A 749 -30.75 0.60 -18.25
CA MET A 749 -30.66 0.37 -16.81
C MET A 749 -31.63 -0.71 -16.33
N ALA A 750 -32.84 -0.79 -16.88
CA ALA A 750 -33.78 -1.87 -16.63
C ALA A 750 -33.26 -3.23 -17.14
N ASP A 751 -32.60 -3.27 -18.29
CA ASP A 751 -31.96 -4.48 -18.82
C ASP A 751 -30.84 -4.98 -17.88
N ALA A 752 -29.97 -4.08 -17.42
CA ALA A 752 -28.92 -4.39 -16.45
C ALA A 752 -29.50 -4.88 -15.11
N THR A 753 -30.56 -4.22 -14.63
CA THR A 753 -31.24 -4.61 -13.38
C THR A 753 -31.87 -5.99 -13.52
N LEU A 754 -32.58 -6.26 -14.62
CA LEU A 754 -33.18 -7.57 -14.90
C LEU A 754 -32.13 -8.68 -15.02
N LYS A 755 -30.98 -8.39 -15.64
CA LYS A 755 -29.85 -9.32 -15.74
C LYS A 755 -29.38 -9.75 -14.36
N LEU A 756 -29.23 -8.81 -13.42
CA LEU A 756 -28.78 -9.13 -12.06
C LEU A 756 -29.88 -9.73 -11.18
N ILE A 757 -31.15 -9.40 -11.41
CA ILE A 757 -32.30 -10.09 -10.78
C ILE A 757 -32.26 -11.58 -11.15
N ARG A 758 -32.10 -11.90 -12.45
CA ARG A 758 -32.14 -13.27 -12.98
C ARG A 758 -30.86 -14.08 -12.74
N ASN A 759 -29.72 -13.44 -12.47
CA ASN A 759 -28.43 -14.10 -12.34
C ASN A 759 -27.80 -13.85 -10.95
N GLN A 760 -28.26 -14.61 -9.95
CA GLN A 760 -27.75 -14.53 -8.59
C GLN A 760 -26.23 -14.79 -8.45
N PRO A 761 -25.62 -15.77 -9.16
CA PRO A 761 -24.16 -15.94 -9.12
C PRO A 761 -23.39 -14.71 -9.59
N LEU A 762 -23.80 -14.09 -10.70
CA LEU A 762 -23.18 -12.87 -11.20
C LEU A 762 -23.35 -11.71 -10.21
N ARG A 763 -24.56 -11.52 -9.69
CA ARG A 763 -24.87 -10.51 -8.66
C ARG A 763 -23.97 -10.64 -7.44
N THR A 764 -23.79 -11.87 -6.93
CA THR A 764 -22.93 -12.16 -5.78
C THR A 764 -21.46 -11.89 -6.09
N THR A 765 -21.01 -12.26 -7.29
CA THR A 765 -19.62 -12.06 -7.73
C THR A 765 -19.27 -10.56 -7.78
N LEU A 766 -20.09 -9.77 -8.50
CA LEU A 766 -19.90 -8.33 -8.62
C LEU A 766 -20.00 -7.61 -7.27
N GLY A 767 -20.93 -8.04 -6.39
CA GLY A 767 -21.06 -7.49 -5.05
C GLY A 767 -19.82 -7.71 -4.18
N LYS A 768 -19.26 -8.92 -4.21
CA LYS A 768 -18.00 -9.23 -3.49
C LYS A 768 -16.81 -8.46 -4.06
N GLN A 769 -16.72 -8.34 -5.38
CA GLN A 769 -15.69 -7.55 -6.05
C GLN A 769 -15.79 -6.06 -5.68
N ALA A 770 -17.01 -5.49 -5.68
CA ALA A 770 -17.26 -4.13 -5.22
C ALA A 770 -16.79 -3.91 -3.77
N SER A 771 -17.09 -4.84 -2.86
CA SER A 771 -16.65 -4.80 -1.45
C SER A 771 -15.13 -4.88 -1.32
N ALA A 772 -14.49 -5.79 -2.04
CA ALA A 772 -13.03 -5.93 -2.05
C ALA A 772 -12.36 -4.65 -2.57
N LYS A 773 -12.85 -4.09 -3.67
CA LYS A 773 -12.39 -2.82 -4.25
C LYS A 773 -12.56 -1.65 -3.26
N ALA A 774 -13.74 -1.53 -2.64
CA ALA A 774 -14.02 -0.52 -1.63
C ALA A 774 -13.08 -0.60 -0.42
N ARG A 775 -12.83 -1.81 0.11
CA ARG A 775 -11.91 -2.07 1.23
C ARG A 775 -10.46 -1.75 0.89
N ARG A 776 -10.03 -2.10 -0.33
CA ARG A 776 -8.66 -1.93 -0.78
C ARG A 776 -8.32 -0.45 -0.98
N HIS A 777 -9.20 0.34 -1.60
CA HIS A 777 -8.85 1.68 -2.07
C HIS A 777 -9.65 2.83 -1.44
N PHE A 778 -10.84 2.59 -0.87
CA PHE A 778 -11.82 3.64 -0.55
C PHE A 778 -12.26 3.69 0.92
N SER A 779 -11.53 3.03 1.83
CA SER A 779 -11.73 3.23 3.27
C SER A 779 -11.06 4.51 3.77
N THR A 780 -11.54 5.06 4.89
CA THR A 780 -10.96 6.26 5.52
C THR A 780 -9.46 6.11 5.76
N ASP A 781 -9.01 4.94 6.21
CA ASP A 781 -7.59 4.66 6.50
C ASP A 781 -6.72 4.53 5.25
N ARG A 782 -7.33 4.40 4.07
CA ARG A 782 -6.63 4.39 2.77
C ARG A 782 -6.56 5.79 2.18
N VAL A 783 -7.64 6.56 2.28
CA VAL A 783 -7.80 7.83 1.56
C VAL A 783 -7.34 9.02 2.40
N PHE A 784 -7.70 9.09 3.68
CA PHE A 784 -7.42 10.26 4.52
C PHE A 784 -5.94 10.52 4.82
N PRO A 785 -5.04 9.52 4.83
CA PRO A 785 -3.59 9.78 4.81
C PRO A 785 -3.13 10.67 3.66
N ARG A 786 -3.68 10.48 2.44
CA ARG A 786 -3.38 11.32 1.27
C ARG A 786 -3.91 12.73 1.47
N LEU A 787 -5.12 12.85 2.01
CA LEU A 787 -5.71 14.15 2.34
C LEU A 787 -4.85 14.92 3.35
N LEU A 788 -4.42 14.25 4.43
CA LEU A 788 -3.54 14.84 5.44
C LEU A 788 -2.18 15.27 4.84
N SER A 789 -1.63 14.50 3.91
CA SER A 789 -0.42 14.88 3.17
C SER A 789 -0.61 16.17 2.38
N THR A 790 -1.72 16.29 1.64
CA THR A 790 -2.09 17.53 0.95
C THR A 790 -2.27 18.70 1.93
N MET A 791 -2.99 18.49 3.04
CA MET A 791 -3.17 19.52 4.09
C MET A 791 -1.83 20.03 4.62
N ARG A 792 -0.90 19.13 4.99
CA ARG A 792 0.44 19.50 5.48
C ARG A 792 1.23 20.29 4.45
N LYS A 793 1.24 19.83 3.20
CA LYS A 793 1.92 20.51 2.09
C LYS A 793 1.40 21.94 1.91
N VAL A 794 0.08 22.12 1.96
CA VAL A 794 -0.55 23.44 1.79
C VAL A 794 -0.25 24.36 2.95
N ALA A 795 -0.24 23.83 4.17
CA ALA A 795 0.04 24.56 5.40
C ALA A 795 1.55 24.82 5.66
N GLY A 796 2.45 24.37 4.78
CA GLY A 796 3.90 24.49 4.99
C GLY A 796 4.44 23.65 6.14
N GLN A 797 3.72 22.60 6.54
CA GLN A 797 4.09 21.71 7.63
C GLN A 797 4.95 20.56 7.11
N PRO A 798 5.88 20.02 7.95
CA PRO A 798 6.72 18.91 7.53
C PRO A 798 5.86 17.71 7.09
N PRO A 799 6.28 16.99 6.04
CA PRO A 799 5.53 15.85 5.54
C PRO A 799 5.25 14.86 6.66
N ALA A 800 4.06 14.25 6.64
CA ALA A 800 3.85 13.05 7.43
C ALA A 800 4.89 12.02 6.99
N VAL A 801 5.50 11.30 7.94
CA VAL A 801 6.30 10.10 7.62
C VAL A 801 5.49 9.31 6.58
N PRO A 802 6.05 9.00 5.39
CA PRO A 802 5.24 8.69 4.22
C PRO A 802 4.37 7.45 4.47
N ILE A 803 3.05 7.64 4.52
CA ILE A 803 2.12 6.53 4.38
C ILE A 803 2.08 6.24 2.89
N ILE A 804 2.85 5.24 2.45
CA ILE A 804 2.55 4.58 1.19
C ILE A 804 1.19 3.93 1.39
N VAL A 805 0.17 4.54 0.78
CA VAL A 805 -1.12 3.90 0.56
C VAL A 805 -0.84 2.72 -0.37
N PRO A 806 -1.06 1.46 0.05
CA PRO A 806 -0.95 0.32 -0.85
C PRO A 806 -1.91 0.58 -2.02
N ASN A 807 -1.39 0.61 -3.24
CA ASN A 807 -2.20 0.75 -4.44
C ASN A 807 -3.21 -0.40 -4.55
#